data_AF-A0A202EBK9-F1
#
_entry.id   AF-A0A202EBK9-F1
#
_cell.length_a   1.000
_cell.length_b   1.000
_cell.length_c   1.000
_cell.angle_alpha   90.00
_cell.angle_beta   90.00
_cell.angle_gamma   90.00
#
_symmetry.space_group_name_H-M   'P 1'
#
loop_
_entity.id
_entity.type
_entity.pdbx_description
1 polymer ?
#
loop_
_entity_poly.entity_id
_entity_poly.type
_entity_poly.pdbx_seq_one_letter_code
_entity_poly.pdbx_strand_id
1 'polypeptide(L)'
;MALEKMDGRGAGLSSRQFESVLEAAETYREALVVRLCGAVGLRPAELARLTIGDIEQVRMDPPRYLVRVPGVDDREDRTAYLPTHVERELRRYARSNDLAAGDRIFPVTPRRLQMLVSEVGDRASDLFDEPALADISSSDLRQYFAARALVEHDINPRVVKAAGGWQSFEALESYLETPTDTTIVDAFAAVERPGPGGERGPGESPTEHVVGDSVIRLLLAASERYALVRLDAEGYVERWNRSAATLFGYRASEIVGTHISTFYPDNAVETGDPDRTLSAALEESGTEVEGWRLHKDGTRFRATEVVSPLRDDRGRHRGFVVFIRDRTPTQEELEEVRRERDALAQQVTLTHRYRALTRGLLEASDHEAVERQACEALADGEPYTCAWIDRATIAQRQGKRTASGIAADAVDDLVPEAWAATEWTDSDSDAEPQVVVTHDVHATIGGDPFTGTLAAVPLTYGDTTYGTLAVATDREEAFDVDERAWLETIGRHVGAAIAAVRRRNLLLSDRVVELEIVCKDAGSFFVETSRELDCRFELDTLVPVAESTQLYYVRLEGSSPAAVFERAEATEGIDDCRLVETDTDGWRLEFVVEGAAPTLTLTEYGVTVLEAVVEDGTATITGECAADTELRTIIDGLRAVFPASELVGKRETERTVQTAREFRTGLADRLTDRQEATLQAAYYGGYYDWPRESTAEEVADAMGVSSPTLHNHLRKAQHELLRTFFDRPPGDGPDGVGRTETEIGADEQA
;
A
#
# COMPACT_ATOMS: atom_id res chain seq x y z
N MET A 1 -6.91 -1.87 -49.16
CA MET A 1 -6.67 -3.33 -49.09
C MET A 1 -5.91 -3.63 -47.79
N ALA A 2 -6.58 -3.39 -46.66
CA ALA A 2 -6.06 -3.59 -45.31
C ALA A 2 -7.26 -3.46 -44.35
N LEU A 3 -8.14 -4.46 -44.37
CA LEU A 3 -9.27 -4.65 -43.46
C LEU A 3 -9.66 -6.13 -43.58
N GLU A 4 -8.78 -7.01 -43.09
CA GLU A 4 -9.04 -8.45 -42.93
C GLU A 4 -7.94 -9.05 -42.04
N LYS A 5 -7.93 -8.64 -40.77
CA LYS A 5 -7.33 -9.35 -39.64
C LYS A 5 -8.19 -9.06 -38.41
N MET A 6 -9.45 -9.48 -38.48
CA MET A 6 -10.26 -9.69 -37.28
C MET A 6 -10.27 -11.19 -37.00
N ASP A 7 -10.01 -11.51 -35.73
CA ASP A 7 -9.92 -12.82 -35.09
C ASP A 7 -10.55 -14.01 -35.82
N GLY A 8 -9.71 -14.93 -36.28
CA GLY A 8 -10.09 -16.30 -36.60
C GLY A 8 -10.18 -17.21 -35.36
N ARG A 9 -10.24 -16.66 -34.14
CA ARG A 9 -10.27 -17.41 -32.87
C ARG A 9 -11.66 -17.93 -32.46
N GLY A 10 -12.66 -17.82 -33.35
CA GLY A 10 -14.03 -18.20 -33.04
C GLY A 10 -14.35 -19.70 -33.22
N ALA A 11 -13.56 -20.43 -34.00
CA ALA A 11 -13.78 -21.86 -34.22
C ALA A 11 -12.92 -22.68 -33.26
N GLY A 12 -13.55 -23.46 -32.38
CA GLY A 12 -12.84 -24.37 -31.47
C GLY A 12 -11.96 -25.37 -32.23
N LEU A 13 -10.97 -25.96 -31.55
CA LEU A 13 -10.12 -27.01 -32.13
C LEU A 13 -10.99 -28.13 -32.75
N SER A 14 -10.74 -28.49 -34.01
CA SER A 14 -11.38 -29.64 -34.63
C SER A 14 -10.75 -30.95 -34.16
N SER A 15 -11.47 -32.08 -34.32
CA SER A 15 -10.93 -33.41 -34.04
C SER A 15 -9.69 -33.77 -34.89
N ARG A 16 -9.51 -33.16 -36.07
CA ARG A 16 -8.28 -33.33 -36.85
C ARG A 16 -7.11 -32.56 -36.23
N GLN A 17 -7.38 -31.33 -35.80
CA GLN A 17 -6.39 -30.43 -35.20
C GLN A 17 -5.91 -30.92 -33.84
N PHE A 18 -6.81 -31.45 -33.00
CA PHE A 18 -6.42 -32.08 -31.74
C PHE A 18 -5.46 -33.26 -31.97
N GLU A 19 -5.71 -34.06 -33.00
CA GLU A 19 -4.84 -35.18 -33.37
C GLU A 19 -3.49 -34.71 -33.90
N SER A 20 -3.44 -33.63 -34.70
CA SER A 20 -2.19 -32.97 -35.09
C SER A 20 -1.38 -32.48 -33.90
N VAL A 21 -2.02 -31.88 -32.88
CA VAL A 21 -1.35 -31.49 -31.63
C VAL A 21 -0.80 -32.72 -30.88
N LEU A 22 -1.52 -33.84 -30.88
CA LEU A 22 -1.05 -35.09 -30.27
C LEU A 22 0.13 -35.72 -31.04
N GLU A 23 0.12 -35.67 -32.37
CA GLU A 23 1.20 -36.19 -33.22
C GLU A 23 2.47 -35.34 -33.14
N ALA A 24 2.33 -34.04 -32.84
CA ALA A 24 3.46 -33.13 -32.64
C ALA A 24 4.17 -33.31 -31.29
N ALA A 25 3.61 -34.04 -30.32
CA ALA A 25 4.26 -34.27 -29.04
C ALA A 25 5.52 -35.14 -29.19
N GLU A 26 6.68 -34.64 -28.76
CA GLU A 26 7.96 -35.35 -28.87
C GLU A 26 8.19 -36.31 -27.71
N THR A 27 7.64 -35.97 -26.54
CA THR A 27 7.75 -36.81 -25.35
C THR A 27 6.43 -37.47 -25.00
N TYR A 28 6.51 -38.69 -24.44
CA TYR A 28 5.33 -39.39 -23.93
C TYR A 28 4.59 -38.58 -22.86
N ARG A 29 5.33 -37.75 -22.13
CA ARG A 29 4.80 -36.85 -21.10
C ARG A 29 3.94 -35.74 -21.72
N GLU A 30 4.41 -35.09 -22.77
CA GLU A 30 3.65 -34.06 -23.50
C GLU A 30 2.34 -34.62 -24.04
N ALA A 31 2.40 -35.76 -24.73
CA ALA A 31 1.21 -36.42 -25.28
C ALA A 31 0.17 -36.72 -24.19
N LEU A 32 0.63 -37.18 -23.01
CA LEU A 32 -0.24 -37.47 -21.87
C LEU A 32 -0.90 -36.20 -21.30
N VAL A 33 -0.15 -35.09 -21.19
CA VAL A 33 -0.70 -33.80 -20.73
C VAL A 33 -1.76 -33.28 -21.69
N VAL A 34 -1.49 -33.29 -22.99
CA VAL A 34 -2.46 -32.86 -24.02
C VAL A 34 -3.72 -33.73 -23.97
N ARG A 35 -3.59 -35.06 -23.85
CA ARG A 35 -4.75 -35.97 -23.72
C ARG A 35 -5.56 -35.73 -22.47
N LEU A 36 -4.93 -35.50 -21.32
CA LEU A 36 -5.68 -35.29 -20.09
C LEU A 36 -6.42 -33.95 -20.08
N CYS A 37 -5.86 -32.91 -20.70
CA CYS A 37 -6.55 -31.65 -20.90
C CYS A 37 -7.71 -31.80 -21.91
N GLY A 38 -7.46 -32.43 -23.06
CA GLY A 38 -8.40 -32.45 -24.19
C GLY A 38 -9.43 -33.59 -24.23
N ALA A 39 -9.14 -34.75 -23.64
CA ALA A 39 -10.04 -35.91 -23.64
C ALA A 39 -10.70 -36.16 -22.27
N VAL A 40 -10.12 -35.64 -21.18
CA VAL A 40 -10.63 -35.81 -19.80
C VAL A 40 -11.10 -34.48 -19.20
N GLY A 41 -10.62 -33.35 -19.72
CA GLY A 41 -11.01 -32.01 -19.26
C GLY A 41 -10.27 -31.52 -18.01
N LEU A 42 -9.13 -32.12 -17.67
CA LEU A 42 -8.33 -31.75 -16.50
C LEU A 42 -7.58 -30.44 -16.70
N ARG A 43 -7.42 -29.68 -15.62
CA ARG A 43 -6.66 -28.42 -15.58
C ARG A 43 -5.19 -28.68 -15.24
N PRO A 44 -4.26 -27.83 -15.69
CA PRO A 44 -2.86 -27.92 -15.29
C PRO A 44 -2.64 -27.95 -13.76
N ALA A 45 -3.46 -27.21 -13.00
CA ALA A 45 -3.40 -27.20 -11.54
C ALA A 45 -3.81 -28.55 -10.91
N GLU A 46 -4.79 -29.22 -11.49
CA GLU A 46 -5.25 -30.54 -11.09
C GLU A 46 -4.22 -31.61 -11.46
N LEU A 47 -3.66 -31.54 -12.68
CA LEU A 47 -2.62 -32.44 -13.17
C LEU A 47 -1.34 -32.41 -12.32
N ALA A 48 -0.94 -31.24 -11.81
CA ALA A 48 0.22 -31.09 -10.96
C ALA A 48 0.08 -31.75 -9.57
N ARG A 49 -1.15 -32.08 -9.16
CA ARG A 49 -1.46 -32.74 -7.88
C ARG A 49 -1.88 -34.20 -8.03
N LEU A 50 -2.22 -34.63 -9.25
CA LEU A 50 -2.74 -35.96 -9.54
C LEU A 50 -1.71 -37.07 -9.26
N THR A 51 -2.15 -38.13 -8.61
CA THR A 51 -1.36 -39.33 -8.30
C THR A 51 -1.93 -40.57 -8.98
N ILE A 52 -1.15 -41.66 -9.02
CA ILE A 52 -1.62 -42.94 -9.59
C ILE A 52 -2.70 -43.59 -8.72
N GLY A 53 -2.68 -43.34 -7.41
CA GLY A 53 -3.69 -43.81 -6.45
C GLY A 53 -5.08 -43.22 -6.68
N ASP A 54 -5.17 -42.11 -7.41
CA ASP A 54 -6.44 -41.44 -7.70
C ASP A 54 -7.26 -42.12 -8.81
N ILE A 55 -6.69 -43.09 -9.52
CA ILE A 55 -7.37 -43.82 -10.61
C ILE A 55 -8.17 -44.99 -10.02
N GLU A 56 -9.49 -44.91 -10.11
CA GLU A 56 -10.43 -45.89 -9.62
C GLU A 56 -11.04 -46.71 -10.76
N GLN A 57 -11.03 -48.04 -10.62
CA GLN A 57 -11.71 -48.95 -11.55
C GLN A 57 -13.13 -49.22 -11.07
N VAL A 58 -14.11 -48.87 -11.89
CA VAL A 58 -15.52 -49.18 -11.64
C VAL A 58 -15.81 -50.60 -12.11
N ARG A 59 -16.41 -51.41 -11.23
CA ARG A 59 -16.79 -52.81 -11.52
C ARG A 59 -17.99 -52.86 -12.48
N MET A 60 -17.69 -52.73 -13.77
CA MET A 60 -18.61 -52.89 -14.90
C MET A 60 -17.96 -53.82 -15.95
N ASP A 61 -18.77 -54.38 -16.86
CA ASP A 61 -18.28 -55.18 -17.99
C ASP A 61 -18.71 -54.53 -19.32
N PRO A 62 -17.78 -54.00 -20.15
CA PRO A 62 -16.33 -53.92 -19.90
C PRO A 62 -15.97 -52.89 -18.80
N PRO A 63 -14.79 -53.01 -18.16
CA PRO A 63 -14.40 -52.14 -17.05
C PRO A 63 -14.24 -50.68 -17.49
N ARG A 64 -14.72 -49.78 -16.63
CA ARG A 64 -14.63 -48.31 -16.80
C ARG A 64 -13.76 -47.73 -15.70
N TYR A 65 -13.10 -46.60 -16.00
CA TYR A 65 -12.18 -45.96 -15.08
C TYR A 65 -12.64 -44.54 -14.78
N LEU A 66 -12.51 -44.16 -13.52
CA LEU A 66 -12.73 -42.83 -13.02
C LEU A 66 -11.42 -42.33 -12.41
N VAL A 67 -11.24 -41.02 -12.36
CA VAL A 67 -10.12 -40.40 -11.66
C VAL A 67 -10.66 -39.42 -10.62
N ARG A 68 -10.20 -39.56 -9.38
CA ARG A 68 -10.46 -38.58 -8.32
C ARG A 68 -9.55 -37.38 -8.54
N VAL A 69 -10.15 -36.24 -8.77
CA VAL A 69 -9.45 -35.01 -9.07
C VAL A 69 -9.46 -34.15 -7.80
N PRO A 70 -8.29 -33.87 -7.20
CA PRO A 70 -8.22 -33.10 -5.97
C PRO A 70 -8.64 -31.65 -6.21
N GLY A 71 -9.34 -31.08 -5.24
CA GLY A 71 -9.71 -29.67 -5.20
C GLY A 71 -8.50 -28.73 -5.26
N VAL A 72 -8.63 -27.63 -6.01
CA VAL A 72 -7.62 -26.57 -6.13
C VAL A 72 -8.32 -25.21 -6.17
N ASP A 73 -7.76 -24.19 -5.52
CA ASP A 73 -8.28 -22.81 -5.47
C ASP A 73 -9.74 -22.74 -4.97
N ASP A 74 -9.97 -23.19 -3.73
CA ASP A 74 -11.28 -23.24 -3.04
C ASP A 74 -12.35 -24.12 -3.70
N ARG A 75 -11.94 -25.07 -4.54
CA ARG A 75 -12.82 -26.04 -5.20
C ARG A 75 -12.86 -27.37 -4.47
N GLU A 76 -14.03 -28.00 -4.45
CA GLU A 76 -14.20 -29.36 -3.91
C GLU A 76 -13.57 -30.43 -4.82
N ASP A 77 -13.22 -31.57 -4.22
CA ASP A 77 -12.82 -32.77 -4.95
C ASP A 77 -13.93 -33.21 -5.91
N ARG A 78 -13.53 -33.67 -7.10
CA ARG A 78 -14.48 -34.12 -8.13
C ARG A 78 -14.03 -35.42 -8.77
N THR A 79 -14.92 -36.06 -9.50
CA THR A 79 -14.62 -37.28 -10.24
C THR A 79 -14.74 -37.04 -11.73
N ALA A 80 -13.68 -37.37 -12.48
CA ALA A 80 -13.68 -37.29 -13.94
C ALA A 80 -13.70 -38.69 -14.57
N TYR A 81 -14.32 -38.80 -15.75
CA TYR A 81 -14.30 -40.04 -16.52
C TYR A 81 -12.97 -40.20 -17.23
N LEU A 82 -12.31 -41.34 -17.03
CA LEU A 82 -11.02 -41.63 -17.65
C LEU A 82 -11.21 -42.69 -18.76
N PRO A 83 -11.05 -42.32 -20.05
CA PRO A 83 -11.14 -43.27 -21.13
C PRO A 83 -10.12 -44.41 -20.98
N THR A 84 -10.54 -45.64 -21.27
CA THR A 84 -9.72 -46.86 -21.08
C THR A 84 -8.35 -46.78 -21.78
N HIS A 85 -8.26 -46.11 -22.93
CA HIS A 85 -6.99 -45.94 -23.63
C HIS A 85 -6.05 -44.97 -22.91
N VAL A 86 -6.56 -43.87 -22.35
CA VAL A 86 -5.77 -42.89 -21.57
C VAL A 86 -5.30 -43.51 -20.26
N GLU A 87 -6.16 -44.29 -19.59
CA GLU A 87 -5.78 -45.05 -18.38
C GLU A 87 -4.59 -45.98 -18.63
N ARG A 88 -4.63 -46.72 -19.74
CA ARG A 88 -3.56 -47.65 -20.12
C ARG A 88 -2.24 -46.92 -20.34
N GLU A 89 -2.30 -45.72 -20.88
CA GLU A 89 -1.13 -44.87 -21.10
C GLU A 89 -0.58 -44.27 -19.80
N LEU A 90 -1.45 -43.82 -18.89
CA LEU A 90 -1.05 -43.37 -17.55
C LEU A 90 -0.33 -44.49 -16.78
N ARG A 91 -0.87 -45.71 -16.78
CA ARG A 91 -0.20 -46.87 -16.15
C ARG A 91 1.09 -47.27 -16.85
N ARG A 92 1.21 -47.02 -18.15
CA ARG A 92 2.47 -47.26 -18.88
C ARG A 92 3.51 -46.23 -18.47
N TYR A 93 3.14 -44.95 -18.44
CA TYR A 93 4.01 -43.86 -17.99
C TYR A 93 4.51 -44.08 -16.57
N ALA A 94 3.61 -44.40 -15.64
CA ALA A 94 3.95 -44.65 -14.24
C ALA A 94 4.97 -45.77 -14.07
N ARG A 95 4.77 -46.90 -14.77
CA ARG A 95 5.72 -48.03 -14.75
C ARG A 95 7.06 -47.68 -15.37
N SER A 96 7.08 -46.86 -16.42
CA SER A 96 8.33 -46.44 -17.07
C SER A 96 9.12 -45.40 -16.26
N ASN A 97 8.51 -44.79 -15.25
CA ASN A 97 9.13 -43.79 -14.37
C ASN A 97 9.16 -44.25 -12.89
N ASP A 98 8.93 -45.55 -12.63
CA ASP A 98 8.92 -46.16 -11.30
C ASP A 98 8.07 -45.43 -10.24
N LEU A 99 6.92 -44.89 -10.65
CA LEU A 99 6.02 -44.13 -9.76
C LEU A 99 5.21 -45.06 -8.85
N ALA A 100 5.26 -44.80 -7.53
CA ALA A 100 4.39 -45.43 -6.54
C ALA A 100 2.98 -44.80 -6.53
N ALA A 101 2.03 -45.44 -5.85
CA ALA A 101 0.63 -44.99 -5.84
C ALA A 101 0.44 -43.57 -5.30
N GLY A 102 1.27 -43.14 -4.33
CA GLY A 102 1.21 -41.78 -3.76
C GLY A 102 2.04 -40.74 -4.50
N ASP A 103 2.81 -41.14 -5.53
CA ASP A 103 3.68 -40.21 -6.25
C ASP A 103 2.86 -39.39 -7.25
N ARG A 104 3.23 -38.10 -7.36
CA ARG A 104 2.64 -37.20 -8.37
C ARG A 104 3.02 -37.68 -9.76
N ILE A 105 2.03 -37.83 -10.63
CA ILE A 105 2.23 -38.22 -12.04
C ILE A 105 3.09 -37.17 -12.75
N PHE A 106 2.85 -35.89 -12.45
CA PHE A 106 3.63 -34.78 -13.00
C PHE A 106 4.19 -33.91 -11.87
N PRO A 107 5.42 -34.16 -11.38
CA PRO A 107 6.02 -33.41 -10.26
C PRO A 107 6.58 -32.06 -10.75
N VAL A 108 5.75 -31.21 -11.35
CA VAL A 108 6.11 -29.87 -11.84
C VAL A 108 5.01 -28.86 -11.52
N THR A 109 5.31 -27.58 -11.70
CA THR A 109 4.34 -26.50 -11.50
C THR A 109 3.24 -26.49 -12.57
N PRO A 110 2.04 -25.96 -12.27
CA PRO A 110 0.98 -25.79 -13.26
C PRO A 110 1.43 -24.95 -14.46
N ARG A 111 2.25 -23.92 -14.23
CA ARG A 111 2.82 -23.07 -15.29
C ARG A 111 3.73 -23.85 -16.24
N ARG A 112 4.50 -24.82 -15.74
CA ARG A 112 5.32 -25.68 -16.61
C ARG A 112 4.46 -26.59 -17.49
N LEU A 113 3.34 -27.10 -16.98
CA LEU A 113 2.38 -27.88 -17.77
C LEU A 113 1.69 -27.03 -18.84
N GLN A 114 1.37 -25.78 -18.54
CA GLN A 114 0.84 -24.82 -19.53
C GLN A 114 1.86 -24.55 -20.65
N MET A 115 3.12 -24.27 -20.28
CA MET A 115 4.20 -24.08 -21.26
C MET A 115 4.37 -25.29 -22.17
N LEU A 116 4.30 -26.52 -21.62
CA LEU A 116 4.39 -27.74 -22.42
C LEU A 116 3.26 -27.83 -23.45
N VAL A 117 2.03 -27.42 -23.11
CA VAL A 117 0.92 -27.41 -24.08
C VAL A 117 1.18 -26.42 -25.21
N SER A 118 1.64 -25.21 -24.89
CA SER A 118 1.96 -24.19 -25.90
C SER A 118 3.15 -24.62 -26.78
N GLU A 119 4.22 -25.17 -26.20
CA GLU A 119 5.37 -25.71 -26.93
C GLU A 119 4.97 -26.86 -27.89
N VAL A 120 3.94 -27.65 -27.55
CA VAL A 120 3.40 -28.68 -28.45
C VAL A 120 2.54 -28.05 -29.55
N GLY A 121 1.73 -27.04 -29.24
CA GLY A 121 0.92 -26.29 -30.20
C GLY A 121 1.74 -25.61 -31.28
N ASP A 122 2.79 -24.88 -30.88
CA ASP A 122 3.70 -24.20 -31.81
C ASP A 122 4.37 -25.19 -32.77
N ARG A 123 4.82 -26.34 -32.23
CA ARG A 123 5.37 -27.41 -33.07
C ARG A 123 4.33 -28.03 -34.00
N ALA A 124 3.09 -28.19 -33.57
CA ALA A 124 2.02 -28.68 -34.43
C ALA A 124 1.73 -27.69 -35.58
N SER A 125 1.74 -26.39 -35.29
CA SER A 125 1.62 -25.34 -36.30
C SER A 125 2.72 -25.47 -37.35
N ASP A 126 3.98 -25.58 -36.93
CA ASP A 126 5.12 -25.69 -37.83
C ASP A 126 5.14 -27.01 -38.63
N LEU A 127 4.80 -28.13 -37.97
CA LEU A 127 4.92 -29.47 -38.56
C LEU A 127 3.81 -29.79 -39.56
N PHE A 128 2.61 -29.24 -39.34
CA PHE A 128 1.44 -29.46 -40.19
C PHE A 128 1.08 -28.26 -41.08
N ASP A 129 1.84 -27.17 -41.01
CA ASP A 129 1.57 -25.90 -41.72
C ASP A 129 0.16 -25.37 -41.42
N GLU A 130 -0.22 -25.43 -40.14
CA GLU A 130 -1.52 -25.00 -39.62
C GLU A 130 -1.35 -23.85 -38.61
N PRO A 131 -1.31 -22.57 -39.06
CA PRO A 131 -1.09 -21.41 -38.18
C PRO A 131 -2.10 -21.25 -37.04
N ALA A 132 -3.28 -21.87 -37.18
CA ALA A 132 -4.31 -21.88 -36.13
C ALA A 132 -3.90 -22.69 -34.89
N LEU A 133 -2.85 -23.51 -34.98
CA LEU A 133 -2.34 -24.31 -33.86
C LEU A 133 -1.26 -23.60 -33.03
N ALA A 134 -0.74 -22.47 -33.53
CA ALA A 134 0.21 -21.66 -32.79
C ALA A 134 -0.44 -21.06 -31.54
N ASP A 135 0.31 -20.99 -30.43
CA ASP A 135 -0.16 -20.48 -29.14
C ASP A 135 -1.34 -21.23 -28.52
N ILE A 136 -1.61 -22.49 -28.91
CA ILE A 136 -2.64 -23.31 -28.23
C ILE A 136 -2.35 -23.37 -26.73
N SER A 137 -3.40 -23.17 -25.95
CA SER A 137 -3.37 -23.23 -24.50
C SER A 137 -4.10 -24.47 -23.97
N SER A 138 -3.86 -24.76 -22.68
CA SER A 138 -4.67 -25.76 -21.96
C SER A 138 -6.16 -25.39 -21.89
N SER A 139 -6.52 -24.11 -22.08
CA SER A 139 -7.91 -23.66 -22.14
C SER A 139 -8.57 -24.12 -23.45
N ASP A 140 -7.86 -24.03 -24.57
CA ASP A 140 -8.36 -24.45 -25.89
C ASP A 140 -8.54 -25.98 -25.94
N LEU A 141 -7.65 -26.74 -25.31
CA LEU A 141 -7.84 -28.19 -25.14
C LEU A 141 -9.08 -28.51 -24.29
N ARG A 142 -9.34 -27.73 -23.23
CA ARG A 142 -10.55 -27.91 -22.42
C ARG A 142 -11.82 -27.45 -23.15
N GLN A 143 -11.72 -26.48 -24.06
CA GLN A 143 -12.78 -26.10 -24.99
C GLN A 143 -13.13 -27.27 -25.90
N TYR A 144 -12.10 -27.89 -26.50
CA TYR A 144 -12.26 -29.08 -27.32
C TYR A 144 -12.96 -30.21 -26.55
N PHE A 145 -12.55 -30.48 -25.31
CA PHE A 145 -13.24 -31.46 -24.45
C PHE A 145 -14.73 -31.14 -24.28
N ALA A 146 -15.06 -29.90 -23.92
CA ALA A 146 -16.44 -29.49 -23.67
C ALA A 146 -17.27 -29.58 -24.95
N ALA A 147 -16.78 -29.01 -26.06
CA ALA A 147 -17.43 -29.08 -27.37
C ALA A 147 -17.64 -30.53 -27.81
N ARG A 148 -16.62 -31.38 -27.73
CA ARG A 148 -16.71 -32.80 -28.10
C ARG A 148 -17.69 -33.58 -27.23
N ALA A 149 -17.63 -33.41 -25.91
CA ALA A 149 -18.53 -34.10 -24.99
C ALA A 149 -20.00 -33.69 -25.20
N LEU A 150 -20.26 -32.40 -25.40
CA LEU A 150 -21.60 -31.84 -25.52
C LEU A 150 -22.20 -32.02 -26.92
N VAL A 151 -21.38 -31.82 -27.96
CA VAL A 151 -21.80 -31.78 -29.37
C VAL A 151 -21.60 -33.13 -30.05
N GLU A 152 -20.40 -33.71 -30.01
CA GLU A 152 -20.13 -34.97 -30.73
C GLU A 152 -20.71 -36.20 -30.01
N HIS A 153 -20.66 -36.24 -28.66
CA HIS A 153 -21.06 -37.41 -27.87
C HIS A 153 -22.41 -37.28 -27.16
N ASP A 154 -23.10 -36.14 -27.32
CA ASP A 154 -24.41 -35.87 -26.73
C ASP A 154 -24.47 -36.13 -25.20
N ILE A 155 -23.38 -35.79 -24.49
CA ILE A 155 -23.29 -36.01 -23.05
C ILE A 155 -24.04 -34.88 -22.33
N ASN A 156 -24.87 -35.26 -21.37
CA ASN A 156 -25.61 -34.31 -20.56
C ASN A 156 -24.67 -33.24 -19.91
N PRO A 157 -24.94 -31.93 -20.03
CA PRO A 157 -24.09 -30.87 -19.51
C PRO A 157 -23.96 -30.88 -18.01
N ARG A 158 -24.93 -31.46 -17.26
CA ARG A 158 -24.74 -31.69 -15.82
C ARG A 158 -23.61 -32.67 -15.56
N VAL A 159 -23.51 -33.71 -16.40
CA VAL A 159 -22.43 -34.69 -16.36
C VAL A 159 -21.12 -34.05 -16.84
N VAL A 160 -21.13 -33.26 -17.92
CA VAL A 160 -19.92 -32.55 -18.39
C VAL A 160 -19.44 -31.50 -17.38
N LYS A 161 -20.35 -30.74 -16.76
CA LYS A 161 -20.06 -29.76 -15.69
C LYS A 161 -19.37 -30.44 -14.52
N ALA A 162 -19.97 -31.51 -13.99
CA ALA A 162 -19.46 -32.26 -12.85
C ALA A 162 -18.13 -32.96 -13.20
N ALA A 163 -18.09 -33.71 -14.30
CA ALA A 163 -16.91 -34.48 -14.71
C ALA A 163 -15.76 -33.64 -15.26
N GLY A 164 -16.02 -32.41 -15.73
CA GLY A 164 -15.03 -31.46 -16.26
C GLY A 164 -14.64 -30.33 -15.30
N GLY A 165 -15.25 -30.25 -14.11
CA GLY A 165 -14.91 -29.27 -13.07
C GLY A 165 -15.26 -27.84 -13.45
N TRP A 166 -16.44 -27.65 -14.04
CA TRP A 166 -16.95 -26.33 -14.44
C TRP A 166 -17.82 -25.74 -13.32
N GLN A 167 -17.58 -24.48 -12.97
CA GLN A 167 -18.23 -23.82 -11.82
C GLN A 167 -19.72 -23.54 -12.09
N SER A 168 -20.04 -23.19 -13.33
CA SER A 168 -21.40 -22.88 -13.77
C SER A 168 -21.62 -23.41 -15.19
N PHE A 169 -22.88 -23.38 -15.64
CA PHE A 169 -23.19 -23.63 -17.05
C PHE A 169 -22.77 -22.46 -17.95
N GLU A 170 -22.71 -21.25 -17.40
CA GLU A 170 -22.17 -20.06 -18.07
C GLU A 170 -20.66 -20.20 -18.36
N ALA A 171 -19.91 -20.79 -17.43
CA ALA A 171 -18.50 -21.15 -17.65
C ALA A 171 -18.31 -22.29 -18.66
N LEU A 172 -19.37 -22.98 -19.09
CA LEU A 172 -19.35 -23.93 -20.22
C LEU A 172 -19.75 -23.22 -21.52
N GLU A 173 -20.65 -22.25 -21.45
CA GLU A 173 -21.16 -21.47 -22.58
C GLU A 173 -20.07 -20.66 -23.28
N SER A 174 -19.12 -20.09 -22.54
CA SER A 174 -17.95 -19.40 -23.11
C SER A 174 -17.03 -20.30 -23.95
N TYR A 175 -17.26 -21.61 -23.94
CA TYR A 175 -16.49 -22.63 -24.66
C TYR A 175 -17.31 -23.34 -25.74
N LEU A 176 -18.54 -22.87 -25.97
CA LEU A 176 -19.44 -23.34 -27.02
C LEU A 176 -19.56 -22.27 -28.10
N GLU A 177 -19.63 -22.67 -29.35
CA GLU A 177 -19.91 -21.74 -30.44
C GLU A 177 -21.33 -21.19 -30.31
N THR A 178 -21.53 -19.91 -30.64
CA THR A 178 -22.86 -19.30 -30.68
C THR A 178 -23.70 -20.04 -31.71
N PRO A 179 -24.86 -20.62 -31.31
CA PRO A 179 -25.68 -21.36 -32.26
C PRO A 179 -26.26 -20.41 -33.30
N THR A 180 -26.22 -20.81 -34.57
CA THR A 180 -26.86 -20.06 -35.66
C THR A 180 -28.38 -20.15 -35.57
N ASP A 181 -29.10 -19.17 -36.13
CA ASP A 181 -30.57 -19.15 -36.15
C ASP A 181 -31.18 -20.45 -36.72
N THR A 182 -30.55 -21.05 -37.74
CA THR A 182 -30.92 -22.36 -38.28
C THR A 182 -30.70 -23.50 -37.29
N THR A 183 -29.59 -23.50 -36.57
CA THR A 183 -29.30 -24.50 -35.53
C THR A 183 -30.29 -24.41 -34.38
N ILE A 184 -30.70 -23.20 -34.01
CA ILE A 184 -31.75 -22.93 -33.05
C ILE A 184 -33.08 -23.52 -33.57
N VAL A 185 -33.50 -23.17 -34.79
CA VAL A 185 -34.77 -23.63 -35.38
C VAL A 185 -34.85 -25.15 -35.55
N ASP A 186 -33.80 -25.80 -36.05
CA ASP A 186 -33.74 -27.26 -36.25
C ASP A 186 -33.77 -28.02 -34.92
N ALA A 187 -33.05 -27.50 -33.90
CA ALA A 187 -33.07 -28.03 -32.53
C ALA A 187 -34.47 -28.02 -31.90
N PHE A 188 -35.36 -27.14 -32.36
CA PHE A 188 -36.73 -27.08 -31.86
C PHE A 188 -37.74 -27.86 -32.71
N ALA A 189 -37.53 -28.00 -34.03
CA ALA A 189 -38.38 -28.82 -34.90
C ALA A 189 -38.39 -30.31 -34.49
N ALA A 190 -37.27 -30.83 -33.98
CA ALA A 190 -37.18 -32.22 -33.53
C ALA A 190 -37.77 -32.49 -32.13
N VAL A 191 -38.04 -31.45 -31.30
CA VAL A 191 -38.80 -31.59 -30.04
C VAL A 191 -40.29 -31.81 -30.32
N GLU A 192 -40.78 -31.35 -31.48
CA GLU A 192 -42.19 -31.40 -31.87
C GLU A 192 -42.58 -32.66 -32.65
N ARG A 193 -41.65 -33.59 -32.96
CA ARG A 193 -42.03 -34.87 -33.57
C ARG A 193 -42.78 -35.74 -32.55
N PRO A 194 -44.06 -36.10 -32.77
CA PRO A 194 -44.75 -37.06 -31.92
C PRO A 194 -44.02 -38.41 -32.00
N GLY A 195 -43.87 -39.07 -30.84
CA GLY A 195 -43.23 -40.40 -30.77
C GLY A 195 -43.84 -41.40 -31.76
N PRO A 196 -43.10 -42.43 -32.20
CA PRO A 196 -43.52 -43.31 -33.28
C PRO A 196 -44.69 -44.20 -32.82
N GLY A 197 -45.89 -43.80 -33.19
CA GLY A 197 -47.07 -44.66 -33.24
C GLY A 197 -47.50 -44.83 -34.69
N GLY A 198 -47.13 -45.94 -35.33
CA GLY A 198 -47.70 -46.38 -36.61
C GLY A 198 -46.69 -46.58 -37.75
N GLU A 199 -46.44 -47.85 -38.08
CA GLU A 199 -45.95 -48.41 -39.36
C GLU A 199 -44.54 -48.02 -39.86
N ARG A 200 -43.57 -48.93 -39.61
CA ARG A 200 -42.30 -49.00 -40.35
C ARG A 200 -42.53 -49.57 -41.75
N GLY A 201 -42.38 -48.75 -42.79
CA GLY A 201 -42.05 -49.21 -44.14
C GLY A 201 -40.52 -49.41 -44.29
N PRO A 202 -40.04 -50.40 -45.07
CA PRO A 202 -38.61 -50.67 -45.19
C PRO A 202 -38.00 -49.79 -46.29
N GLY A 203 -37.05 -48.95 -45.92
CA GLY A 203 -36.12 -48.33 -46.87
C GLY A 203 -36.10 -46.81 -46.88
N GLU A 204 -35.64 -46.19 -45.79
CA GLU A 204 -35.05 -44.86 -45.85
C GLU A 204 -34.03 -44.75 -44.71
N SER A 205 -32.75 -44.63 -45.08
CA SER A 205 -31.65 -44.43 -44.15
C SER A 205 -31.63 -42.97 -43.68
N PRO A 206 -31.55 -42.68 -42.37
CA PRO A 206 -31.41 -41.32 -41.89
C PRO A 206 -29.94 -40.88 -42.02
N THR A 207 -29.63 -40.10 -43.06
CA THR A 207 -28.33 -39.46 -43.24
C THR A 207 -28.39 -37.96 -42.86
N GLU A 208 -27.47 -37.59 -41.94
CA GLU A 208 -26.56 -36.44 -42.02
C GLU A 208 -26.81 -35.05 -41.41
N HIS A 209 -27.92 -34.70 -40.74
CA HIS A 209 -28.03 -33.38 -40.06
C HIS A 209 -28.59 -33.47 -38.62
N VAL A 210 -27.79 -33.94 -37.65
CA VAL A 210 -28.21 -34.05 -36.22
C VAL A 210 -27.16 -33.48 -35.24
N VAL A 211 -26.07 -32.87 -35.70
CA VAL A 211 -24.91 -32.57 -34.83
C VAL A 211 -25.09 -31.28 -34.00
N GLY A 212 -26.08 -30.41 -34.27
CA GLY A 212 -26.33 -29.16 -33.52
C GLY A 212 -27.49 -29.20 -32.51
N ASP A 213 -28.21 -30.33 -32.40
CA ASP A 213 -29.57 -30.41 -31.85
C ASP A 213 -29.66 -30.53 -30.30
N SER A 214 -28.54 -30.81 -29.62
CA SER A 214 -28.51 -31.29 -28.22
C SER A 214 -28.18 -30.24 -27.17
N VAL A 215 -27.25 -29.33 -27.45
CA VAL A 215 -26.63 -28.46 -26.44
C VAL A 215 -27.60 -27.41 -25.87
N ILE A 216 -28.41 -26.78 -26.74
CA ILE A 216 -29.42 -25.78 -26.33
C ILE A 216 -30.51 -26.43 -25.47
N ARG A 217 -30.99 -27.61 -25.85
CA ARG A 217 -31.99 -28.39 -25.08
C ARG A 217 -31.49 -28.69 -23.67
N LEU A 218 -30.19 -28.98 -23.56
CA LEU A 218 -29.59 -29.36 -22.30
C LEU A 218 -29.22 -28.14 -21.42
N LEU A 219 -28.88 -26.99 -21.99
CA LEU A 219 -28.70 -25.72 -21.26
C LEU A 219 -30.02 -25.19 -20.70
N LEU A 220 -31.09 -25.24 -21.49
CA LEU A 220 -32.45 -24.85 -21.07
C LEU A 220 -33.02 -25.74 -19.96
N ALA A 221 -32.65 -27.01 -19.92
CA ALA A 221 -33.05 -27.95 -18.87
C ALA A 221 -32.23 -27.81 -17.57
N ALA A 222 -31.06 -27.14 -17.63
CA ALA A 222 -30.08 -27.14 -16.56
C ALA A 222 -29.95 -25.82 -15.79
N SER A 223 -30.51 -24.71 -16.29
CA SER A 223 -30.40 -23.37 -15.68
C SER A 223 -31.75 -22.64 -15.60
N GLU A 224 -31.99 -21.95 -14.49
CA GLU A 224 -33.19 -21.14 -14.21
C GLU A 224 -33.08 -19.71 -14.78
N ARG A 225 -31.91 -19.33 -15.31
CA ARG A 225 -31.61 -17.98 -15.85
C ARG A 225 -32.03 -17.77 -17.31
N TYR A 226 -32.51 -18.83 -17.96
CA TYR A 226 -32.91 -18.80 -19.37
C TYR A 226 -34.40 -19.07 -19.49
N ALA A 227 -35.12 -18.21 -20.19
CA ALA A 227 -36.51 -18.43 -20.56
C ALA A 227 -36.61 -18.73 -22.05
N LEU A 228 -37.46 -19.71 -22.37
CA LEU A 228 -37.87 -19.97 -23.74
C LEU A 228 -39.38 -19.75 -23.84
N VAL A 229 -39.78 -18.90 -24.76
CA VAL A 229 -41.18 -18.53 -25.00
C VAL A 229 -41.48 -18.68 -26.49
N ARG A 230 -42.55 -19.40 -26.81
CA ARG A 230 -43.09 -19.50 -28.17
C ARG A 230 -44.31 -18.60 -28.28
N LEU A 231 -44.32 -17.76 -29.30
CA LEU A 231 -45.43 -16.87 -29.63
C LEU A 231 -46.15 -17.35 -30.89
N ASP A 232 -47.43 -16.98 -31.02
CA ASP A 232 -48.16 -17.06 -32.28
C ASP A 232 -47.73 -15.94 -33.25
N ALA A 233 -48.35 -15.88 -34.43
CA ALA A 233 -48.01 -14.92 -35.49
C ALA A 233 -48.28 -13.47 -35.08
N GLU A 234 -49.09 -13.26 -34.05
CA GLU A 234 -49.52 -11.98 -33.52
C GLU A 234 -48.77 -11.58 -32.22
N GLY A 235 -47.82 -12.40 -31.74
CA GLY A 235 -46.97 -12.06 -30.58
C GLY A 235 -47.53 -12.51 -29.22
N TYR A 236 -48.54 -13.39 -29.19
CA TYR A 236 -49.10 -13.93 -27.95
C TYR A 236 -48.45 -15.25 -27.56
N VAL A 237 -48.22 -15.43 -26.27
CA VAL A 237 -47.54 -16.64 -25.74
C VAL A 237 -48.41 -17.88 -25.95
N GLU A 238 -47.97 -18.80 -26.83
CA GLU A 238 -48.58 -20.12 -27.00
C GLU A 238 -48.04 -21.12 -25.98
N ARG A 239 -46.72 -21.11 -25.76
CA ARG A 239 -46.01 -22.05 -24.90
C ARG A 239 -44.76 -21.41 -24.32
N TRP A 240 -44.28 -21.98 -23.22
CA TRP A 240 -43.02 -21.59 -22.60
C TRP A 240 -42.46 -22.70 -21.71
N ASN A 241 -41.16 -22.66 -21.41
CA ASN A 241 -40.49 -23.69 -20.60
C ASN A 241 -40.59 -23.41 -19.09
N ARG A 242 -40.24 -24.40 -18.26
CA ARG A 242 -40.24 -24.26 -16.78
C ARG A 242 -39.29 -23.17 -16.29
N SER A 243 -38.16 -23.00 -16.98
CA SER A 243 -37.17 -21.98 -16.63
C SER A 243 -37.73 -20.57 -16.86
N ALA A 244 -38.60 -20.36 -17.86
CA ALA A 244 -39.34 -19.11 -18.03
C ALA A 244 -40.32 -18.83 -16.87
N ALA A 245 -40.97 -19.87 -16.34
CA ALA A 245 -41.81 -19.73 -15.14
C ALA A 245 -41.02 -19.34 -13.89
N THR A 246 -39.77 -19.81 -13.79
CA THR A 246 -38.88 -19.47 -12.67
C THR A 246 -38.32 -18.06 -12.84
N LEU A 247 -37.86 -17.72 -14.05
CA LEU A 247 -37.29 -16.42 -14.36
C LEU A 247 -38.33 -15.29 -14.24
N PHE A 248 -39.51 -15.43 -14.84
CA PHE A 248 -40.52 -14.35 -14.84
C PHE A 248 -41.51 -14.42 -13.67
N GLY A 249 -41.59 -15.56 -12.96
CA GLY A 249 -42.50 -15.73 -11.81
C GLY A 249 -43.98 -15.95 -12.16
N TYR A 250 -44.34 -16.10 -13.44
CA TYR A 250 -45.70 -16.46 -13.86
C TYR A 250 -45.92 -17.97 -13.88
N ARG A 251 -47.17 -18.41 -13.73
CA ARG A 251 -47.59 -19.78 -14.06
C ARG A 251 -48.03 -19.85 -15.52
N ALA A 252 -47.92 -21.02 -16.14
CA ALA A 252 -48.34 -21.21 -17.54
C ALA A 252 -49.80 -20.80 -17.79
N SER A 253 -50.70 -21.09 -16.85
CA SER A 253 -52.11 -20.70 -16.93
C SER A 253 -52.36 -19.20 -16.84
N GLU A 254 -51.38 -18.41 -16.40
CA GLU A 254 -51.49 -16.96 -16.22
C GLU A 254 -50.91 -16.19 -17.42
N ILE A 255 -49.98 -16.80 -18.17
CA ILE A 255 -49.22 -16.11 -19.22
C ILE A 255 -49.56 -16.58 -20.63
N VAL A 256 -50.03 -17.83 -20.80
CA VAL A 256 -50.45 -18.34 -22.11
C VAL A 256 -51.67 -17.57 -22.60
N GLY A 257 -51.60 -17.08 -23.84
CA GLY A 257 -52.60 -16.20 -24.44
C GLY A 257 -52.43 -14.71 -24.12
N THR A 258 -51.39 -14.35 -23.36
CA THR A 258 -51.02 -12.95 -23.09
C THR A 258 -49.96 -12.49 -24.09
N HIS A 259 -50.01 -11.21 -24.49
CA HIS A 259 -49.03 -10.63 -25.41
C HIS A 259 -47.66 -10.45 -24.74
N ILE A 260 -46.58 -10.62 -25.51
CA ILE A 260 -45.18 -10.54 -25.03
C ILE A 260 -44.82 -9.19 -24.36
N SER A 261 -45.53 -8.12 -24.68
CA SER A 261 -45.38 -6.79 -24.06
C SER A 261 -45.50 -6.82 -22.53
N THR A 262 -46.13 -7.84 -21.94
CA THR A 262 -46.22 -8.01 -20.48
C THR A 262 -44.86 -8.14 -19.79
N PHE A 263 -43.83 -8.58 -20.52
CA PHE A 263 -42.47 -8.68 -19.98
C PHE A 263 -41.67 -7.38 -20.10
N TYR A 264 -42.22 -6.34 -20.71
CA TYR A 264 -41.53 -5.07 -20.96
C TYR A 264 -41.97 -4.00 -19.96
N PRO A 265 -41.09 -3.07 -19.57
CA PRO A 265 -41.49 -1.90 -18.77
C PRO A 265 -42.38 -0.96 -19.58
N ASP A 266 -43.27 -0.23 -18.90
CA ASP A 266 -44.29 0.63 -19.52
C ASP A 266 -43.71 1.58 -20.58
N ASN A 267 -42.56 2.19 -20.30
CA ASN A 267 -41.90 3.12 -21.22
C ASN A 267 -41.47 2.44 -22.55
N ALA A 268 -41.09 1.16 -22.51
CA ALA A 268 -40.74 0.39 -23.70
C ALA A 268 -41.99 -0.05 -24.48
N VAL A 269 -43.11 -0.28 -23.79
CA VAL A 269 -44.40 -0.58 -24.41
C VAL A 269 -44.94 0.68 -25.12
N GLU A 270 -44.85 1.85 -24.48
CA GLU A 270 -45.27 3.13 -25.06
C GLU A 270 -44.50 3.51 -26.33
N THR A 271 -43.22 3.17 -26.41
CA THR A 271 -42.39 3.37 -27.61
C THR A 271 -42.61 2.29 -28.67
N GLY A 272 -43.39 1.24 -28.38
CA GLY A 272 -43.66 0.13 -29.28
C GLY A 272 -42.49 -0.84 -29.44
N ASP A 273 -41.58 -0.91 -28.47
CA ASP A 273 -40.39 -1.77 -28.53
C ASP A 273 -40.71 -3.26 -28.81
N PRO A 274 -41.73 -3.89 -28.18
CA PRO A 274 -42.05 -5.29 -28.44
C PRO A 274 -42.38 -5.57 -29.91
N ASP A 275 -43.26 -4.75 -30.50
CA ASP A 275 -43.72 -4.95 -31.88
C ASP A 275 -42.61 -4.65 -32.90
N ARG A 276 -41.74 -3.67 -32.60
CA ARG A 276 -40.56 -3.42 -33.43
C ARG A 276 -39.58 -4.59 -33.40
N THR A 277 -39.34 -5.20 -32.23
CA THR A 277 -38.48 -6.37 -32.11
C THR A 277 -39.04 -7.56 -32.92
N LEU A 278 -40.35 -7.84 -32.81
CA LEU A 278 -40.98 -8.90 -33.60
C LEU A 278 -40.91 -8.62 -35.12
N SER A 279 -41.11 -7.36 -35.52
CA SER A 279 -41.02 -6.94 -36.93
C SER A 279 -39.60 -7.08 -37.48
N ALA A 280 -38.59 -6.64 -36.73
CA ALA A 280 -37.18 -6.76 -37.10
C ALA A 280 -36.77 -8.24 -37.26
N ALA A 281 -37.22 -9.12 -36.37
CA ALA A 281 -36.96 -10.57 -36.48
C ALA A 281 -37.49 -11.18 -37.79
N LEU A 282 -38.61 -10.68 -38.33
CA LEU A 282 -39.16 -11.15 -39.60
C LEU A 282 -38.34 -10.70 -40.81
N GLU A 283 -37.78 -9.50 -40.77
CA GLU A 283 -36.99 -8.90 -41.84
C GLU A 283 -35.57 -9.49 -41.89
N GLU A 284 -34.96 -9.70 -40.72
CA GLU A 284 -33.54 -10.08 -40.58
C GLU A 284 -33.32 -11.59 -40.38
N SER A 285 -34.39 -12.40 -40.35
CA SER A 285 -34.37 -13.85 -40.05
C SER A 285 -33.99 -14.20 -38.60
N GLY A 286 -33.97 -13.20 -37.72
CA GLY A 286 -33.56 -13.27 -36.32
C GLY A 286 -33.19 -11.86 -35.86
N THR A 287 -33.38 -11.55 -34.59
CA THR A 287 -32.87 -10.29 -34.01
C THR A 287 -32.48 -10.49 -32.55
N GLU A 288 -31.43 -9.80 -32.13
CA GLU A 288 -30.95 -9.79 -30.75
C GLU A 288 -31.11 -8.38 -30.18
N VAL A 289 -31.71 -8.27 -29.00
CA VAL A 289 -31.95 -7.01 -28.31
C VAL A 289 -31.67 -7.15 -26.82
N GLU A 290 -30.94 -6.18 -26.28
CA GLU A 290 -30.73 -6.05 -24.83
C GLU A 290 -31.63 -4.99 -24.23
N GLY A 291 -32.20 -5.26 -23.06
CA GLY A 291 -33.09 -4.32 -22.40
C GLY A 291 -33.54 -4.73 -21.01
N TRP A 292 -34.34 -3.86 -20.39
CA TRP A 292 -35.01 -4.18 -19.13
C TRP A 292 -36.22 -5.09 -19.39
N ARG A 293 -36.40 -6.10 -18.55
CA ARG A 293 -37.60 -6.94 -18.50
C ARG A 293 -38.19 -6.93 -17.09
N LEU A 294 -39.46 -7.29 -16.98
CA LEU A 294 -40.21 -7.30 -15.74
C LEU A 294 -40.51 -8.72 -15.26
N HIS A 295 -40.24 -8.96 -13.98
CA HIS A 295 -40.83 -10.08 -13.25
C HIS A 295 -42.32 -9.82 -12.97
N LYS A 296 -43.08 -10.85 -12.59
CA LYS A 296 -44.48 -10.74 -12.17
C LYS A 296 -44.70 -9.77 -11.00
N ASP A 297 -43.73 -9.64 -10.10
CA ASP A 297 -43.80 -8.74 -8.95
C ASP A 297 -43.50 -7.26 -9.30
N GLY A 298 -43.17 -6.98 -10.56
CA GLY A 298 -42.86 -5.64 -11.06
C GLY A 298 -41.39 -5.22 -10.89
N THR A 299 -40.54 -6.08 -10.31
CA THR A 299 -39.09 -5.84 -10.27
C THR A 299 -38.48 -5.97 -11.67
N ARG A 300 -37.42 -5.19 -11.93
CA ARG A 300 -36.75 -5.13 -13.23
C ARG A 300 -35.47 -5.95 -13.20
N PHE A 301 -35.22 -6.68 -14.27
CA PHE A 301 -33.95 -7.36 -14.50
C PHE A 301 -33.44 -7.06 -15.91
N ARG A 302 -32.12 -7.07 -16.08
CA ARG A 302 -31.49 -6.79 -17.38
C ARG A 302 -31.42 -8.09 -18.15
N ALA A 303 -31.91 -8.10 -19.39
CA ALA A 303 -31.94 -9.31 -20.21
C ALA A 303 -31.44 -9.08 -21.63
N THR A 304 -30.83 -10.12 -22.19
CA THR A 304 -30.65 -10.28 -23.65
C THR A 304 -31.76 -11.17 -24.17
N GLU A 305 -32.45 -10.70 -25.20
CA GLU A 305 -33.52 -11.42 -25.87
C GLU A 305 -33.14 -11.67 -27.33
N VAL A 306 -33.23 -12.92 -27.76
CA VAL A 306 -33.09 -13.32 -29.16
C VAL A 306 -34.45 -13.78 -29.66
N VAL A 307 -34.94 -13.15 -30.73
CA VAL A 307 -36.24 -13.44 -31.35
C VAL A 307 -36.02 -13.98 -32.75
N SER A 308 -36.56 -15.17 -33.03
CA SER A 308 -36.45 -15.81 -34.35
C SER A 308 -37.85 -16.17 -34.89
N PRO A 309 -38.15 -15.93 -36.17
CA PRO A 309 -39.44 -16.26 -36.76
C PRO A 309 -39.56 -17.77 -37.05
N LEU A 310 -40.68 -18.38 -36.67
CA LEU A 310 -41.06 -19.75 -37.02
C LEU A 310 -41.78 -19.77 -38.37
N ARG A 311 -41.33 -20.63 -39.28
CA ARG A 311 -41.94 -20.83 -40.60
C ARG A 311 -42.32 -22.29 -40.81
N ASP A 312 -43.43 -22.55 -41.53
CA ASP A 312 -43.80 -23.91 -41.93
C ASP A 312 -42.99 -24.42 -43.13
N ASP A 313 -43.12 -25.71 -43.48
CA ASP A 313 -42.42 -26.35 -44.61
C ASP A 313 -42.64 -25.66 -45.98
N ARG A 314 -43.61 -24.75 -46.06
CA ARG A 314 -43.92 -23.94 -47.26
C ARG A 314 -43.37 -22.52 -47.15
N GLY A 315 -42.57 -22.22 -46.13
CA GLY A 315 -41.95 -20.93 -45.87
C GLY A 315 -42.89 -19.89 -45.26
N ARG A 316 -44.10 -20.26 -44.79
CA ARG A 316 -45.06 -19.28 -44.24
C ARG A 316 -44.83 -19.07 -42.75
N HIS A 317 -44.85 -17.80 -42.31
CA HIS A 317 -44.74 -17.43 -40.90
C HIS A 317 -45.87 -18.03 -40.05
N ARG A 318 -45.51 -18.56 -38.88
CA ARG A 318 -46.41 -19.23 -37.93
C ARG A 318 -46.34 -18.66 -36.51
N GLY A 319 -45.38 -17.79 -36.22
CA GLY A 319 -45.13 -17.24 -34.90
C GLY A 319 -43.65 -17.06 -34.64
N PHE A 320 -43.27 -16.90 -33.37
CA PHE A 320 -41.90 -16.59 -32.98
C PHE A 320 -41.39 -17.54 -31.90
N VAL A 321 -40.08 -17.70 -31.84
CA VAL A 321 -39.39 -18.21 -30.67
C VAL A 321 -38.59 -17.08 -30.07
N VAL A 322 -38.69 -16.96 -28.75
CA VAL A 322 -38.05 -15.94 -27.96
C VAL A 322 -37.23 -16.62 -26.88
N PHE A 323 -35.92 -16.38 -26.94
CA PHE A 323 -34.96 -16.82 -25.94
C PHE A 323 -34.51 -15.63 -25.11
N ILE A 324 -34.63 -15.72 -23.79
CA ILE A 324 -34.33 -14.62 -22.88
C ILE A 324 -33.33 -15.09 -21.84
N ARG A 325 -32.23 -14.34 -21.69
CA ARG A 325 -31.18 -14.59 -20.69
C ARG A 325 -31.14 -13.44 -19.70
N ASP A 326 -31.20 -13.75 -18.41
CA ASP A 326 -30.92 -12.77 -17.35
C ASP A 326 -29.42 -12.47 -17.25
N ARG A 327 -29.06 -11.18 -17.29
CA ARG A 327 -27.69 -10.66 -17.18
C ARG A 327 -27.39 -10.02 -15.82
N THR A 328 -28.39 -9.85 -14.97
CA THR A 328 -28.26 -9.12 -13.69
C THR A 328 -27.15 -9.70 -12.81
N PRO A 329 -27.06 -11.02 -12.58
CA PRO A 329 -26.02 -11.59 -11.72
C PRO A 329 -24.58 -11.39 -12.25
N THR A 330 -24.39 -11.50 -13.58
CA THR A 330 -23.09 -11.31 -14.21
C THR A 330 -22.61 -9.86 -14.08
N GLN A 331 -23.54 -8.91 -14.16
CA GLN A 331 -23.23 -7.50 -14.03
C GLN A 331 -22.90 -7.12 -12.57
N GLU A 332 -23.63 -7.67 -11.60
CA GLU A 332 -23.36 -7.48 -10.18
C GLU A 332 -21.97 -8.03 -9.79
N GLU A 333 -21.62 -9.23 -10.24
CA GLU A 333 -20.29 -9.84 -10.00
C GLU A 333 -19.16 -9.02 -10.66
N LEU A 334 -19.36 -8.53 -11.89
CA LEU A 334 -18.41 -7.66 -12.56
C LEU A 334 -18.21 -6.32 -11.82
N GLU A 335 -19.28 -5.75 -11.28
CA GLU A 335 -19.21 -4.51 -10.50
C GLU A 335 -18.53 -4.73 -9.15
N GLU A 336 -18.79 -5.86 -8.48
CA GLU A 336 -18.09 -6.25 -7.24
C GLU A 336 -16.59 -6.43 -7.46
N VAL A 337 -16.19 -7.20 -8.48
CA VAL A 337 -14.79 -7.39 -8.84
C VAL A 337 -14.11 -6.07 -9.21
N ARG A 338 -14.83 -5.16 -9.89
CA ARG A 338 -14.30 -3.83 -10.20
C ARG A 338 -14.07 -3.00 -8.94
N ARG A 339 -15.04 -2.99 -8.01
CA ARG A 339 -14.89 -2.29 -6.72
C ARG A 339 -13.70 -2.84 -5.92
N GLU A 340 -13.57 -4.16 -5.85
CA GLU A 340 -12.44 -4.81 -5.14
C GLU A 340 -11.10 -4.49 -5.80
N ARG A 341 -11.02 -4.55 -7.15
CA ARG A 341 -9.83 -4.17 -7.90
C ARG A 341 -9.43 -2.71 -7.63
N ASP A 342 -10.39 -1.81 -7.62
CA ASP A 342 -10.14 -0.38 -7.44
C ASP A 342 -9.63 -0.09 -6.02
N ALA A 343 -10.22 -0.74 -5.00
CA ALA A 343 -9.72 -0.68 -3.62
C ALA A 343 -8.29 -1.23 -3.49
N LEU A 344 -7.98 -2.38 -4.11
CA LEU A 344 -6.63 -2.95 -4.11
C LEU A 344 -5.62 -2.05 -4.82
N ALA A 345 -6.00 -1.43 -5.94
CA ALA A 345 -5.13 -0.51 -6.66
C ALA A 345 -4.77 0.71 -5.80
N GLN A 346 -5.74 1.25 -5.05
CA GLN A 346 -5.52 2.35 -4.12
C GLN A 346 -4.52 1.99 -3.01
N GLN A 347 -4.64 0.79 -2.43
CA GLN A 347 -3.73 0.31 -1.39
C GLN A 347 -2.29 0.12 -1.90
N VAL A 348 -2.15 -0.35 -3.15
CA VAL A 348 -0.84 -0.48 -3.81
C VAL A 348 -0.19 0.89 -4.03
N THR A 349 -0.95 1.90 -4.45
CA THR A 349 -0.46 3.28 -4.62
C THR A 349 0.07 3.84 -3.30
N LEU A 350 -0.68 3.74 -2.20
CA LEU A 350 -0.24 4.18 -0.86
C LEU A 350 1.06 3.47 -0.43
N THR A 351 1.17 2.17 -0.68
CA THR A 351 2.37 1.39 -0.36
C THR A 351 3.60 1.85 -1.16
N HIS A 352 3.42 2.20 -2.44
CA HIS A 352 4.51 2.73 -3.27
C HIS A 352 4.98 4.11 -2.78
N ARG A 353 4.05 4.96 -2.35
CA ARG A 353 4.34 6.28 -1.76
C ARG A 353 5.18 6.15 -0.50
N TYR A 354 4.76 5.25 0.41
CA TYR A 354 5.52 4.94 1.62
C TYR A 354 6.99 4.59 1.32
N ARG A 355 7.21 3.72 0.33
CA ARG A 355 8.56 3.29 -0.06
C ARG A 355 9.38 4.41 -0.69
N ALA A 356 8.74 5.25 -1.52
CA ALA A 356 9.40 6.40 -2.14
C ALA A 356 9.84 7.41 -1.07
N LEU A 357 8.94 7.76 -0.14
CA LEU A 357 9.23 8.64 0.98
C LEU A 357 10.34 8.06 1.85
N THR A 358 10.24 6.79 2.27
CA THR A 358 11.27 6.14 3.11
C THR A 358 12.66 6.17 2.44
N ARG A 359 12.75 5.98 1.12
CA ARG A 359 14.02 6.06 0.39
C ARG A 359 14.56 7.48 0.36
N GLY A 360 13.71 8.46 0.04
CA GLY A 360 14.10 9.88 0.03
C GLY A 360 14.69 10.30 1.38
N LEU A 361 13.98 9.98 2.47
CA LEU A 361 14.42 10.30 3.83
C LEU A 361 15.84 9.77 4.16
N LEU A 362 16.21 8.60 3.65
CA LEU A 362 17.55 8.02 3.87
C LEU A 362 18.67 8.74 3.08
N GLU A 363 18.33 9.36 1.96
CA GLU A 363 19.28 10.03 1.06
C GLU A 363 19.43 11.53 1.36
N ALA A 364 18.59 12.09 2.23
CA ALA A 364 18.59 13.51 2.53
C ALA A 364 19.89 14.01 3.19
N SER A 365 20.38 15.15 2.73
CA SER A 365 21.58 15.84 3.23
C SER A 365 21.30 16.70 4.46
N ASP A 366 20.14 17.36 4.47
CA ASP A 366 19.71 18.37 5.43
C ASP A 366 18.20 18.19 5.73
N HIS A 367 17.69 18.90 6.74
CA HIS A 367 16.28 18.77 7.14
C HIS A 367 15.31 19.39 6.11
N GLU A 368 15.75 20.38 5.31
CA GLU A 368 14.90 20.98 4.27
C GLU A 368 14.66 19.99 3.12
N ALA A 369 15.69 19.20 2.78
CA ALA A 369 15.58 18.10 1.83
C ALA A 369 14.61 17.03 2.33
N VAL A 370 14.64 16.69 3.63
CA VAL A 370 13.67 15.78 4.26
C VAL A 370 12.25 16.30 4.10
N GLU A 371 12.00 17.56 4.49
CA GLU A 371 10.68 18.19 4.42
C GLU A 371 10.15 18.24 2.99
N ARG A 372 10.98 18.70 2.05
CA ARG A 372 10.60 18.82 0.63
C ARG A 372 10.27 17.47 0.02
N GLN A 373 11.10 16.45 0.23
CA GLN A 373 10.86 15.12 -0.31
C GLN A 373 9.62 14.46 0.29
N ALA A 374 9.32 14.71 1.57
CA ALA A 374 8.08 14.23 2.19
C ALA A 374 6.85 14.86 1.52
N CYS A 375 6.82 16.18 1.37
CA CYS A 375 5.71 16.89 0.72
C CYS A 375 5.57 16.50 -0.76
N GLU A 376 6.68 16.44 -1.51
CA GLU A 376 6.69 15.98 -2.91
C GLU A 376 6.17 14.55 -3.04
N ALA A 377 6.66 13.61 -2.22
CA ALA A 377 6.23 12.22 -2.31
C ALA A 377 4.73 12.03 -2.06
N LEU A 378 4.14 12.84 -1.18
CA LEU A 378 2.72 12.78 -0.81
C LEU A 378 1.82 13.47 -1.84
N ALA A 379 2.24 14.59 -2.42
CA ALA A 379 1.44 15.39 -3.35
C ALA A 379 1.65 15.07 -4.84
N ASP A 380 2.73 14.37 -5.22
CA ASP A 380 3.06 14.08 -6.62
C ASP A 380 2.18 12.96 -7.21
N GLY A 381 0.91 13.23 -7.49
CA GLY A 381 -0.12 12.31 -8.02
C GLY A 381 -1.16 11.89 -6.98
N GLU A 382 -2.16 11.07 -7.36
CA GLU A 382 -3.15 10.54 -6.40
C GLU A 382 -2.42 9.77 -5.25
N PRO A 383 -2.84 9.90 -3.97
CA PRO A 383 -4.19 10.29 -3.53
C PRO A 383 -4.35 11.68 -2.85
N TYR A 384 -3.31 12.49 -2.68
CA TYR A 384 -3.41 13.81 -2.05
C TYR A 384 -3.21 14.94 -3.07
N THR A 385 -4.05 15.96 -2.97
CA THR A 385 -4.01 17.15 -3.84
C THR A 385 -2.82 18.03 -3.50
N CYS A 386 -2.54 18.21 -2.20
CA CYS A 386 -1.38 18.94 -1.72
C CYS A 386 -0.93 18.44 -0.36
N ALA A 387 0.32 18.75 -0.02
CA ALA A 387 0.94 18.43 1.26
C ALA A 387 1.87 19.58 1.69
N TRP A 388 1.94 19.88 2.98
CA TRP A 388 2.87 20.87 3.51
C TRP A 388 3.35 20.53 4.92
N ILE A 389 4.49 21.09 5.30
CA ILE A 389 5.04 20.98 6.65
C ILE A 389 5.19 22.37 7.26
N ASP A 390 4.60 22.53 8.43
CA ASP A 390 4.80 23.66 9.33
C ASP A 390 5.84 23.29 10.40
N ARG A 391 6.92 24.06 10.48
CA ARG A 391 7.93 23.88 11.54
C ARG A 391 7.36 24.41 12.86
N ALA A 392 7.42 23.60 13.90
CA ALA A 392 7.22 24.09 15.26
C ALA A 392 8.45 24.92 15.63
N THR A 393 8.26 26.23 15.80
CA THR A 393 9.19 27.08 16.56
C THR A 393 8.33 27.81 17.58
N ILE A 394 8.69 27.71 18.86
CA ILE A 394 7.90 28.22 19.99
C ILE A 394 7.68 29.74 19.88
N ALA A 395 8.54 30.46 19.16
CA ALA A 395 8.49 31.91 19.15
C ALA A 395 7.62 32.56 18.05
N GLN A 396 7.34 31.91 16.91
CA GLN A 396 6.51 32.53 15.86
C GLN A 396 5.74 31.49 15.03
N ARG A 397 4.39 31.65 14.99
CA ARG A 397 3.48 30.96 14.06
C ARG A 397 3.62 31.42 12.59
N GLN A 398 4.71 32.08 12.23
CA GLN A 398 5.07 32.41 10.85
C GLN A 398 6.45 31.84 10.52
N GLY A 399 6.56 30.51 10.61
CA GLY A 399 7.76 29.77 10.25
C GLY A 399 7.86 29.49 8.75
N LYS A 400 9.09 29.26 8.28
CA LYS A 400 9.40 28.80 6.91
C LYS A 400 8.63 27.49 6.63
N ARG A 401 7.68 27.55 5.69
CA ARG A 401 6.80 26.43 5.29
C ARG A 401 7.32 25.77 4.02
N THR A 402 7.30 24.44 4.00
CA THR A 402 7.61 23.65 2.81
C THR A 402 6.34 23.00 2.29
N ALA A 403 5.97 23.24 1.04
CA ALA A 403 4.71 22.79 0.47
C ALA A 403 4.90 22.17 -0.93
N SER A 404 4.01 21.26 -1.30
CA SER A 404 3.90 20.66 -2.62
C SER A 404 2.42 20.55 -3.01
N GLY A 405 2.09 20.78 -4.28
CA GLY A 405 0.70 20.87 -4.76
C GLY A 405 -0.05 22.15 -4.37
N ILE A 406 0.57 23.03 -3.56
CA ILE A 406 0.04 24.34 -3.16
C ILE A 406 1.20 25.32 -2.97
N ALA A 407 0.96 26.61 -3.21
CA ALA A 407 1.93 27.66 -2.90
C ALA A 407 2.00 27.89 -1.38
N ALA A 408 3.20 28.09 -0.83
CA ALA A 408 3.41 28.15 0.62
C ALA A 408 2.63 29.28 1.33
N ASP A 409 2.43 30.41 0.63
CA ASP A 409 1.65 31.57 1.07
C ASP A 409 0.13 31.33 1.00
N ALA A 410 -0.33 30.47 0.09
CA ALA A 410 -1.75 30.13 -0.05
C ALA A 410 -2.25 29.08 0.96
N VAL A 411 -1.35 28.47 1.74
CA VAL A 411 -1.72 27.46 2.75
C VAL A 411 -2.55 28.05 3.88
N ASP A 412 -2.35 29.33 4.23
CA ASP A 412 -3.08 29.96 5.34
C ASP A 412 -4.60 30.01 5.10
N ASP A 413 -5.03 30.04 3.84
CA ASP A 413 -6.44 29.96 3.44
C ASP A 413 -7.04 28.55 3.60
N LEU A 414 -6.19 27.53 3.72
CA LEU A 414 -6.55 26.12 3.83
C LEU A 414 -6.63 25.64 5.30
N VAL A 415 -5.81 26.23 6.18
CA VAL A 415 -5.66 25.80 7.58
C VAL A 415 -6.91 26.18 8.38
N PRO A 416 -7.64 25.22 8.96
CA PRO A 416 -8.78 25.53 9.83
C PRO A 416 -8.33 26.31 11.07
N GLU A 417 -9.12 27.31 11.49
CA GLU A 417 -8.82 28.09 12.72
C GLU A 417 -8.63 27.20 13.97
N ALA A 418 -9.32 26.05 14.02
CA ALA A 418 -9.19 25.08 15.10
C ALA A 418 -7.78 24.49 15.23
N TRP A 419 -7.03 24.37 14.14
CA TRP A 419 -5.65 23.88 14.16
C TRP A 419 -4.70 24.92 14.76
N ALA A 420 -5.00 26.21 14.61
CA ALA A 420 -4.21 27.28 15.24
C ALA A 420 -4.31 27.29 16.78
N ALA A 421 -5.35 26.67 17.36
CA ALA A 421 -5.53 26.50 18.80
C ALA A 421 -5.07 25.12 19.32
N THR A 422 -4.68 24.21 18.42
CA THR A 422 -4.22 22.88 18.81
C THR A 422 -2.75 22.96 19.18
N GLU A 423 -2.48 23.15 20.46
CA GLU A 423 -1.15 23.01 21.02
C GLU A 423 -0.81 21.52 21.08
N TRP A 424 0.02 21.05 20.16
CA TRP A 424 0.79 19.81 20.34
C TRP A 424 2.03 20.09 21.18
N THR A 425 1.85 20.84 22.26
CA THR A 425 2.91 21.13 23.22
C THR A 425 3.00 20.01 24.25
N ASP A 426 4.17 19.89 24.86
CA ASP A 426 4.55 19.04 26.01
C ASP A 426 3.69 19.28 27.28
N SER A 427 2.41 19.64 27.16
CA SER A 427 1.56 19.86 28.33
C SER A 427 1.23 18.52 28.98
N ASP A 428 1.97 18.11 30.00
CA ASP A 428 1.59 17.33 31.21
C ASP A 428 0.52 16.20 31.08
N SER A 429 0.30 15.71 29.87
CA SER A 429 -0.76 14.81 29.45
C SER A 429 -0.05 13.61 28.85
N ASP A 430 -0.17 12.45 29.50
CA ASP A 430 0.32 11.14 29.04
C ASP A 430 -0.27 10.68 27.67
N ALA A 431 -0.87 11.58 26.87
CA ALA A 431 -1.48 11.27 25.58
C ALA A 431 -0.51 11.57 24.44
N GLU A 432 -0.11 10.52 23.70
CA GLU A 432 0.67 10.67 22.46
C GLU A 432 -0.09 11.55 21.44
N PRO A 433 0.60 12.47 20.74
CA PRO A 433 -0.03 13.30 19.71
C PRO A 433 -0.56 12.44 18.56
N GLN A 434 -1.82 12.67 18.17
CA GLN A 434 -2.53 11.89 17.16
C GLN A 434 -2.87 12.69 15.90
N VAL A 435 -3.17 11.98 14.81
CA VAL A 435 -3.63 12.59 13.56
C VAL A 435 -5.00 13.25 13.74
N VAL A 436 -5.10 14.52 13.39
CA VAL A 436 -6.35 15.31 13.44
C VAL A 436 -6.93 15.45 12.05
N VAL A 437 -8.20 15.08 11.86
CA VAL A 437 -8.88 15.15 10.56
C VAL A 437 -10.01 16.18 10.59
N THR A 438 -10.04 17.05 9.59
CA THR A 438 -11.07 18.08 9.39
C THR A 438 -11.75 17.86 8.05
N HIS A 439 -13.08 17.71 8.06
CA HIS A 439 -13.90 17.50 6.87
C HIS A 439 -14.53 18.82 6.41
N ASP A 440 -15.12 18.81 5.20
CA ASP A 440 -15.90 19.93 4.65
C ASP A 440 -15.14 21.26 4.57
N VAL A 441 -13.86 21.20 4.21
CA VAL A 441 -13.04 22.40 4.06
C VAL A 441 -13.17 22.96 2.65
N HIS A 442 -13.52 24.24 2.58
CA HIS A 442 -13.69 24.97 1.34
C HIS A 442 -12.60 26.04 1.23
N ALA A 443 -11.77 25.95 0.19
CA ALA A 443 -10.65 26.85 -0.01
C ALA A 443 -10.31 27.01 -1.50
N THR A 444 -9.19 27.65 -1.83
CA THR A 444 -8.70 27.78 -3.21
C THR A 444 -7.28 27.20 -3.30
N ILE A 445 -7.06 26.23 -4.17
CA ILE A 445 -5.74 25.63 -4.42
C ILE A 445 -5.35 25.91 -5.87
N GLY A 446 -4.23 26.61 -6.09
CA GLY A 446 -3.75 26.93 -7.44
C GLY A 446 -4.67 27.83 -8.27
N GLY A 447 -5.63 28.51 -7.62
CA GLY A 447 -6.65 29.33 -8.27
C GLY A 447 -7.99 28.61 -8.51
N ASP A 448 -8.07 27.30 -8.28
CA ASP A 448 -9.29 26.51 -8.42
C ASP A 448 -9.98 26.30 -7.06
N PRO A 449 -11.33 26.31 -7.01
CA PRO A 449 -12.07 26.02 -5.78
C PRO A 449 -11.85 24.57 -5.35
N PHE A 450 -11.40 24.41 -4.11
CA PHE A 450 -11.20 23.12 -3.44
C PHE A 450 -12.32 22.88 -2.44
N THR A 451 -12.84 21.67 -2.41
CA THR A 451 -13.74 21.18 -1.35
C THR A 451 -13.31 19.77 -1.01
N GLY A 452 -12.93 19.55 0.25
CA GLY A 452 -12.37 18.26 0.64
C GLY A 452 -12.10 18.12 2.13
N THR A 453 -11.28 17.14 2.45
CA THR A 453 -10.90 16.76 3.81
C THR A 453 -9.39 16.94 3.99
N LEU A 454 -8.97 17.30 5.19
CA LEU A 454 -7.57 17.51 5.54
C LEU A 454 -7.19 16.67 6.76
N ALA A 455 -5.93 16.24 6.80
CA ALA A 455 -5.34 15.60 7.96
C ALA A 455 -4.05 16.31 8.38
N ALA A 456 -3.91 16.60 9.67
CA ALA A 456 -2.69 17.08 10.31
C ALA A 456 -2.02 15.92 11.05
N VAL A 457 -0.73 15.75 10.81
CA VAL A 457 0.10 14.64 11.29
C VAL A 457 1.30 15.16 12.08
N PRO A 458 1.49 14.76 13.34
CA PRO A 458 2.64 15.15 14.13
C PRO A 458 3.93 14.50 13.64
N LEU A 459 4.99 15.32 13.54
CA LEU A 459 6.33 14.87 13.16
C LEU A 459 7.17 14.59 14.41
N THR A 460 6.96 13.42 15.02
CA THR A 460 7.53 13.10 16.33
C THR A 460 8.73 12.17 16.28
N TYR A 461 9.65 12.29 17.23
CA TYR A 461 10.69 11.31 17.52
C TYR A 461 11.02 11.29 19.02
N GLY A 462 10.77 10.16 19.69
CA GLY A 462 10.78 10.15 21.15
C GLY A 462 9.67 11.06 21.68
N ASP A 463 10.00 11.88 22.67
CA ASP A 463 9.07 12.85 23.26
C ASP A 463 9.03 14.17 22.47
N THR A 464 9.83 14.29 21.39
CA THR A 464 10.02 15.53 20.65
C THR A 464 9.11 15.65 19.44
N THR A 465 8.49 16.82 19.22
CA THR A 465 7.66 17.13 18.04
C THR A 465 8.29 18.22 17.17
N TYR A 466 8.85 17.83 16.03
CA TYR A 466 9.57 18.74 15.13
C TYR A 466 8.68 19.64 14.26
N GLY A 467 7.38 19.36 14.20
CA GLY A 467 6.43 20.11 13.39
C GLY A 467 5.20 19.30 13.02
N THR A 468 4.44 19.84 12.08
CA THR A 468 3.18 19.26 11.60
C THR A 468 3.24 19.08 10.10
N LEU A 469 3.06 17.84 9.63
CA LEU A 469 2.80 17.51 8.24
C LEU A 469 1.30 17.51 8.02
N ALA A 470 0.81 18.27 7.05
CA ALA A 470 -0.59 18.26 6.68
C ALA A 470 -0.79 17.88 5.21
N VAL A 471 -1.89 17.19 4.94
CA VAL A 471 -2.29 16.71 3.61
C VAL A 471 -3.76 17.05 3.35
N ALA A 472 -4.08 17.38 2.10
CA ALA A 472 -5.45 17.66 1.66
C ALA A 472 -5.86 16.75 0.50
N THR A 473 -7.14 16.34 0.49
CA THR A 473 -7.72 15.51 -0.58
C THR A 473 -9.21 15.83 -0.77
N ASP A 474 -9.69 15.68 -2.01
CA ASP A 474 -11.09 15.85 -2.42
C ASP A 474 -11.88 14.52 -2.42
N ARG A 475 -11.24 13.41 -2.00
CA ARG A 475 -11.88 12.09 -1.87
C ARG A 475 -12.98 12.10 -0.79
N GLU A 476 -14.17 11.57 -1.13
CA GLU A 476 -15.30 11.42 -0.20
C GLU A 476 -15.00 10.45 0.97
N GLU A 477 -14.29 9.34 0.70
CA GLU A 477 -13.85 8.36 1.70
C GLU A 477 -12.34 8.48 1.94
N ALA A 478 -11.93 9.54 2.62
CA ALA A 478 -10.54 9.82 2.97
C ALA A 478 -10.26 9.63 4.46
N PHE A 479 -9.03 9.25 4.79
CA PHE A 479 -8.54 9.13 6.17
C PHE A 479 -9.38 8.15 7.01
N ASP A 480 -9.54 6.93 6.52
CA ASP A 480 -10.04 5.83 7.33
C ASP A 480 -9.03 5.44 8.45
N VAL A 481 -9.34 4.41 9.23
CA VAL A 481 -8.49 3.97 10.34
C VAL A 481 -7.10 3.54 9.85
N ASP A 482 -7.02 2.90 8.69
CA ASP A 482 -5.76 2.37 8.15
C ASP A 482 -4.91 3.48 7.54
N GLU A 483 -5.52 4.43 6.82
CA GLU A 483 -4.87 5.60 6.25
C GLU A 483 -4.34 6.54 7.34
N ARG A 484 -5.08 6.71 8.46
CA ARG A 484 -4.58 7.46 9.63
C ARG A 484 -3.39 6.78 10.29
N ALA A 485 -3.45 5.48 10.55
CA ALA A 485 -2.34 4.73 11.13
C ALA A 485 -1.09 4.75 10.23
N TRP A 486 -1.30 4.76 8.91
CA TRP A 486 -0.25 4.94 7.93
C TRP A 486 0.37 6.35 8.00
N LEU A 487 -0.45 7.40 8.04
CA LEU A 487 0.02 8.78 8.20
C LEU A 487 0.80 8.98 9.50
N GLU A 488 0.33 8.45 10.62
CA GLU A 488 1.08 8.45 11.91
C GLU A 488 2.46 7.82 11.74
N THR A 489 2.54 6.72 10.99
CA THR A 489 3.81 6.06 10.71
C THR A 489 4.72 6.95 9.87
N ILE A 490 4.19 7.65 8.86
CA ILE A 490 4.93 8.64 8.09
C ILE A 490 5.46 9.76 9.01
N GLY A 491 4.61 10.31 9.87
CA GLY A 491 4.97 11.38 10.81
C GLY A 491 6.17 11.01 11.68
N ARG A 492 6.16 9.79 12.26
CA ARG A 492 7.30 9.26 13.03
C ARG A 492 8.56 9.07 12.20
N HIS A 493 8.47 8.60 10.95
CA HIS A 493 9.63 8.39 10.10
C HIS A 493 10.27 9.71 9.64
N VAL A 494 9.45 10.70 9.27
CA VAL A 494 9.91 12.04 8.91
C VAL A 494 10.55 12.71 10.14
N GLY A 495 9.90 12.64 11.31
CA GLY A 495 10.46 13.15 12.57
C GLY A 495 11.81 12.51 12.91
N ALA A 496 11.92 11.18 12.81
CA ALA A 496 13.18 10.46 13.02
C ALA A 496 14.28 10.88 12.04
N ALA A 497 13.94 11.12 10.77
CA ALA A 497 14.89 11.57 9.76
C ALA A 497 15.40 12.98 10.04
N ILE A 498 14.51 13.91 10.43
CA ILE A 498 14.89 15.27 10.86
C ILE A 498 15.87 15.19 12.06
N ALA A 499 15.54 14.39 13.08
CA ALA A 499 16.38 14.16 14.24
C ALA A 499 17.78 13.65 13.85
N ALA A 500 17.83 12.62 12.99
CA ALA A 500 19.07 12.00 12.55
C ALA A 500 19.96 12.97 11.77
N VAL A 501 19.39 13.78 10.88
CA VAL A 501 20.12 14.76 10.08
C VAL A 501 20.66 15.90 10.95
N ARG A 502 19.84 16.45 11.87
CA ARG A 502 20.31 17.46 12.85
C ARG A 502 21.49 16.92 13.66
N ARG A 503 21.39 15.69 14.16
CA ARG A 503 22.46 15.03 14.93
C ARG A 503 23.72 14.78 14.09
N ARG A 504 23.57 14.38 12.82
CA ARG A 504 24.69 14.14 11.89
C ARG A 504 25.48 15.42 11.58
N ASN A 505 24.78 16.52 11.32
CA ASN A 505 25.43 17.79 10.93
C ASN A 505 26.26 18.38 12.09
N LEU A 506 25.87 18.14 13.34
CA LEU A 506 26.66 18.51 14.53
C LEU A 506 27.92 17.64 14.74
N LEU A 507 27.93 16.42 14.20
CA LEU A 507 28.98 15.42 14.44
C LEU A 507 30.02 15.31 13.30
N LEU A 508 29.70 15.72 12.06
CA LEU A 508 30.52 15.45 10.87
C LEU A 508 31.19 16.67 10.21
N SER A 509 30.98 17.90 10.69
CA SER A 509 31.62 19.06 10.06
C SER A 509 33.07 19.24 10.56
N ASP A 510 34.05 18.99 9.68
CA ASP A 510 35.48 19.25 9.96
C ASP A 510 35.80 20.75 10.05
N ARG A 511 34.90 21.60 9.55
CA ARG A 511 34.93 23.07 9.63
C ARG A 511 33.66 23.58 10.30
N VAL A 512 33.84 24.39 11.34
CA VAL A 512 32.75 25.07 12.05
C VAL A 512 32.88 26.57 11.85
N VAL A 513 31.76 27.28 11.90
CA VAL A 513 31.74 28.74 11.91
C VAL A 513 31.42 29.18 13.32
N GLU A 514 32.38 29.81 13.95
CA GLU A 514 32.26 30.50 15.23
C GLU A 514 31.59 31.86 14.98
N LEU A 515 30.60 32.17 15.80
CA LEU A 515 29.75 33.36 15.74
C LEU A 515 29.83 34.07 17.09
N GLU A 516 30.04 35.38 17.04
CA GLU A 516 29.91 36.24 18.22
C GLU A 516 28.68 37.12 18.03
N ILE A 517 27.72 36.96 18.93
CA ILE A 517 26.41 37.58 18.87
C ILE A 517 26.21 38.42 20.12
N VAL A 518 25.80 39.67 19.91
CA VAL A 518 25.47 40.60 20.99
C VAL A 518 23.97 40.78 21.06
N CYS A 519 23.37 40.53 22.21
CA CYS A 519 21.96 40.76 22.48
C CYS A 519 21.81 41.80 23.61
N LYS A 520 21.08 42.89 23.33
CA LYS A 520 20.83 43.97 24.31
C LYS A 520 19.36 44.04 24.74
N ASP A 521 18.58 43.05 24.35
CA ASP A 521 17.13 43.06 24.50
C ASP A 521 16.72 42.86 25.96
N ALA A 522 15.84 43.73 26.46
CA ALA A 522 15.33 43.65 27.82
C ALA A 522 14.37 42.47 28.02
N GLY A 523 13.89 41.84 26.95
CA GLY A 523 13.11 40.60 27.04
C GLY A 523 13.90 39.39 27.57
N SER A 524 15.22 39.49 27.70
CA SER A 524 16.06 38.45 28.29
C SER A 524 16.30 38.71 29.79
N PHE A 525 15.93 37.74 30.65
CA PHE A 525 16.10 37.80 32.10
C PHE A 525 17.52 38.22 32.53
N PHE A 526 18.54 37.55 31.98
CA PHE A 526 19.93 37.81 32.36
C PHE A 526 20.40 39.20 31.92
N VAL A 527 19.93 39.68 30.76
CA VAL A 527 20.24 41.01 30.24
C VAL A 527 19.61 42.08 31.13
N GLU A 528 18.32 41.97 31.44
CA GLU A 528 17.66 42.93 32.32
C GLU A 528 18.26 42.93 33.73
N THR A 529 18.50 41.75 34.30
CA THR A 529 19.02 41.59 35.66
C THR A 529 20.45 42.12 35.81
N SER A 530 21.32 41.88 34.83
CA SER A 530 22.70 42.43 34.84
C SER A 530 22.71 43.96 34.90
N ARG A 531 21.82 44.61 34.13
CA ARG A 531 21.70 46.07 34.08
C ARG A 531 21.19 46.68 35.38
N GLU A 532 20.20 46.04 36.00
CA GLU A 532 19.54 46.62 37.17
C GLU A 532 20.25 46.33 38.49
N LEU A 533 20.92 45.18 38.59
CA LEU A 533 21.65 44.78 39.78
C LEU A 533 23.15 45.03 39.69
N ASP A 534 23.64 45.61 38.59
CA ASP A 534 25.08 45.88 38.35
C ASP A 534 25.90 44.61 38.56
N CYS A 535 25.48 43.53 37.90
CA CYS A 535 26.03 42.19 38.10
C CYS A 535 26.41 41.53 36.78
N ARG A 536 27.33 40.57 36.88
CA ARG A 536 27.88 39.83 35.75
C ARG A 536 27.50 38.36 35.87
N PHE A 537 26.92 37.82 34.81
CA PHE A 537 26.67 36.39 34.65
C PHE A 537 27.64 35.83 33.62
N GLU A 538 28.29 34.73 33.95
CA GLU A 538 29.14 33.97 33.03
C GLU A 538 28.61 32.53 32.96
N LEU A 539 28.24 32.09 31.76
CA LEU A 539 27.68 30.77 31.52
C LEU A 539 28.80 29.73 31.56
N ASP A 540 28.80 28.87 32.58
CA ASP A 540 29.72 27.73 32.65
C ASP A 540 29.31 26.65 31.65
N THR A 541 28.04 26.31 31.65
CA THR A 541 27.46 25.33 30.73
C THR A 541 25.93 25.43 30.71
N LEU A 542 25.34 25.01 29.61
CA LEU A 542 23.90 24.76 29.49
C LEU A 542 23.66 23.28 29.25
N VAL A 543 22.64 22.73 29.90
CA VAL A 543 22.23 21.33 29.74
C VAL A 543 20.78 21.31 29.25
N PRO A 544 20.51 20.85 28.01
CA PRO A 544 19.13 20.69 27.55
C PRO A 544 18.46 19.58 28.36
N VAL A 545 17.28 19.87 28.91
CA VAL A 545 16.46 18.91 29.67
C VAL A 545 15.22 18.51 28.88
N ALA A 546 14.62 19.46 28.17
CA ALA A 546 13.53 19.27 27.20
C ALA A 546 13.74 20.22 26.00
N GLU A 547 12.84 20.23 25.02
CA GLU A 547 12.98 21.09 23.82
C GLU A 547 12.98 22.59 24.14
N SER A 548 12.14 23.00 25.08
CA SER A 548 11.96 24.39 25.50
C SER A 548 12.60 24.73 26.84
N THR A 549 13.24 23.73 27.48
CA THR A 549 13.72 23.83 28.86
C THR A 549 15.19 23.48 28.93
N GLN A 550 15.97 24.42 29.44
CA GLN A 550 17.42 24.30 29.58
C GLN A 550 17.84 24.61 31.02
N LEU A 551 18.75 23.79 31.55
CA LEU A 551 19.43 24.07 32.82
C LEU A 551 20.66 24.92 32.55
N TYR A 552 20.71 26.10 33.15
CA TYR A 552 21.83 27.03 33.06
C TYR A 552 22.64 26.92 34.33
N TYR A 553 23.93 26.58 34.20
CA TYR A 553 24.89 26.74 35.28
C TYR A 553 25.69 28.01 35.02
N VAL A 554 25.50 29.00 35.88
CA VAL A 554 26.09 30.34 35.71
C VAL A 554 26.91 30.73 36.92
N ARG A 555 28.02 31.40 36.68
CA ARG A 555 28.79 32.12 37.69
C ARG A 555 28.23 33.54 37.80
N LEU A 556 27.88 33.95 39.01
CA LEU A 556 27.41 35.28 39.36
C LEU A 556 28.50 36.06 40.09
N GLU A 557 28.72 37.30 39.65
CA GLU A 557 29.61 38.28 40.27
C GLU A 557 28.88 39.62 40.43
N GLY A 558 29.27 40.44 41.42
CA GLY A 558 28.73 41.79 41.62
C GLY A 558 27.43 41.91 42.44
N SER A 559 26.61 40.84 42.54
CA SER A 559 25.35 40.86 43.33
C SER A 559 25.10 39.57 44.10
N SER A 560 24.33 39.63 45.19
CA SER A 560 24.02 38.45 46.00
C SER A 560 22.98 37.54 45.32
N PRO A 561 23.07 36.20 45.48
CA PRO A 561 22.09 35.26 44.92
C PRO A 561 20.64 35.57 45.32
N ALA A 562 20.41 36.01 46.56
CA ALA A 562 19.08 36.35 47.05
C ALA A 562 18.40 37.47 46.23
N ALA A 563 19.16 38.48 45.80
CA ALA A 563 18.63 39.57 44.99
C ALA A 563 18.30 39.12 43.56
N VAL A 564 19.06 38.16 43.01
CA VAL A 564 18.80 37.58 41.69
C VAL A 564 17.61 36.63 41.73
N PHE A 565 17.48 35.80 42.77
CA PHE A 565 16.36 34.86 42.92
C PHE A 565 15.03 35.57 43.10
N GLU A 566 14.98 36.69 43.85
CA GLU A 566 13.78 37.51 43.97
C GLU A 566 13.29 38.03 42.61
N ARG A 567 14.20 38.27 41.65
CA ARG A 567 13.85 38.62 40.28
C ARG A 567 13.39 37.42 39.48
N ALA A 568 14.11 36.30 39.58
CA ALA A 568 13.79 35.06 38.88
C ALA A 568 12.35 34.61 39.16
N GLU A 569 11.91 34.64 40.44
CA GLU A 569 10.54 34.31 40.83
C GLU A 569 9.47 35.20 40.18
N ALA A 570 9.84 36.42 39.74
CA ALA A 570 8.94 37.40 39.14
C ALA A 570 9.02 37.44 37.61
N THR A 571 9.91 36.67 36.98
CA THR A 571 10.16 36.70 35.54
C THR A 571 9.52 35.50 34.85
N GLU A 572 8.67 35.77 33.87
CA GLU A 572 8.15 34.75 32.97
C GLU A 572 9.30 34.20 32.12
N GLY A 573 9.55 32.89 32.25
CA GLY A 573 10.62 32.17 31.56
C GLY A 573 11.78 31.67 32.43
N ILE A 574 11.70 31.87 33.74
CA ILE A 574 12.54 31.17 34.73
C ILE A 574 11.61 30.35 35.63
N ASP A 575 11.66 29.02 35.52
CA ASP A 575 10.77 28.13 36.29
C ASP A 575 11.32 27.89 37.71
N ASP A 576 12.63 27.66 37.83
CA ASP A 576 13.31 27.43 39.12
C ASP A 576 14.72 28.01 39.13
N CYS A 577 15.23 28.30 40.34
CA CYS A 577 16.61 28.70 40.52
C CYS A 577 17.16 28.26 41.89
N ARG A 578 18.45 27.87 41.92
CA ARG A 578 19.10 27.43 43.16
C ARG A 578 20.58 27.76 43.21
N LEU A 579 21.11 27.86 44.44
CA LEU A 579 22.55 27.99 44.70
C LEU A 579 23.20 26.60 44.67
N VAL A 580 24.17 26.42 43.78
CA VAL A 580 24.92 25.15 43.63
C VAL A 580 26.18 25.17 44.48
N GLU A 581 26.97 26.24 44.39
CA GLU A 581 28.27 26.34 45.04
C GLU A 581 28.59 27.80 45.42
N THR A 582 29.36 27.97 46.49
CA THR A 582 29.90 29.28 46.90
C THR A 582 31.42 29.24 46.73
N ASP A 583 31.97 30.15 45.95
CA ASP A 583 33.40 30.27 45.66
C ASP A 583 33.98 31.54 46.33
N THR A 584 35.30 31.67 46.39
CA THR A 584 35.96 32.87 46.94
C THR A 584 35.73 34.12 46.09
N ASP A 585 35.46 33.92 44.81
CA ASP A 585 35.39 34.97 43.79
C ASP A 585 34.00 35.02 43.11
N GLY A 586 32.94 34.45 43.70
CA GLY A 586 31.57 34.49 43.15
C GLY A 586 30.65 33.37 43.65
N TRP A 587 29.48 33.24 43.03
CA TRP A 587 28.49 32.19 43.32
C TRP A 587 28.18 31.39 42.05
N ARG A 588 28.06 30.07 42.17
CA ARG A 588 27.54 29.23 41.07
C ARG A 588 26.06 28.96 41.30
N LEU A 589 25.25 29.38 40.35
CA LEU A 589 23.81 29.27 40.38
C LEU A 589 23.34 28.33 39.27
N GLU A 590 22.22 27.69 39.53
CA GLU A 590 21.47 26.91 38.55
C GLU A 590 20.14 27.60 38.29
N PHE A 591 19.74 27.69 37.03
CA PHE A 591 18.43 28.17 36.60
C PHE A 591 17.79 27.13 35.68
N VAL A 592 16.51 26.84 35.91
CA VAL A 592 15.64 26.18 34.94
C VAL A 592 15.03 27.29 34.09
N VAL A 593 15.50 27.40 32.85
CA VAL A 593 15.07 28.43 31.91
C VAL A 593 14.07 27.80 30.94
N GLU A 594 12.88 28.39 30.85
CA GLU A 594 11.80 27.96 29.98
C GLU A 594 11.38 29.11 29.05
N GLY A 595 11.15 28.83 27.78
CA GLY A 595 10.74 29.87 26.83
C GLY A 595 11.89 30.80 26.39
N ALA A 596 11.58 32.04 26.01
CA ALA A 596 12.50 32.85 25.20
C ALA A 596 13.77 33.28 25.94
N ALA A 597 14.90 32.65 25.61
CA ALA A 597 16.25 33.14 25.91
C ALA A 597 17.11 33.16 24.62
N PRO A 598 18.01 34.15 24.44
CA PRO A 598 18.81 34.24 23.21
C PRO A 598 19.61 32.96 22.91
N THR A 599 20.16 32.33 23.96
CA THR A 599 20.89 31.06 23.89
C THR A 599 20.00 29.86 23.56
N LEU A 600 18.75 29.82 24.06
CA LEU A 600 17.78 28.80 23.68
C LEU A 600 17.42 28.93 22.19
N THR A 601 17.06 30.13 21.73
CA THR A 601 16.73 30.40 20.33
C THR A 601 17.89 30.03 19.41
N LEU A 602 19.13 30.37 19.76
CA LEU A 602 20.31 29.97 18.98
C LEU A 602 20.47 28.45 18.91
N THR A 603 20.23 27.74 20.02
CA THR A 603 20.27 26.27 20.06
C THR A 603 19.21 25.64 19.14
N GLU A 604 18.01 26.23 19.04
CA GLU A 604 16.94 25.80 18.12
C GLU A 604 17.36 25.89 16.65
N TYR A 605 18.16 26.89 16.29
CA TYR A 605 18.74 27.05 14.96
C TYR A 605 20.03 26.23 14.74
N GLY A 606 20.36 25.31 15.65
CA GLY A 606 21.50 24.41 15.53
C GLY A 606 22.85 25.05 15.86
N VAL A 607 22.85 26.19 16.55
CA VAL A 607 24.07 26.80 17.10
C VAL A 607 24.40 26.13 18.43
N THR A 608 25.62 25.60 18.55
CA THR A 608 26.15 25.14 19.82
C THR A 608 26.72 26.34 20.56
N VAL A 609 26.09 26.77 21.64
CA VAL A 609 26.60 27.86 22.48
C VAL A 609 27.88 27.39 23.17
N LEU A 610 28.96 28.12 22.96
CA LEU A 610 30.27 27.83 23.52
C LEU A 610 30.50 28.56 24.83
N GLU A 611 30.14 29.84 24.87
CA GLU A 611 30.28 30.75 26.01
C GLU A 611 29.20 31.83 25.93
N ALA A 612 28.76 32.33 27.08
CA ALA A 612 27.92 33.51 27.15
C ALA A 612 28.29 34.34 28.38
N VAL A 613 28.51 35.64 28.19
CA VAL A 613 28.77 36.59 29.26
C VAL A 613 27.71 37.68 29.19
N VAL A 614 27.10 37.98 30.34
CA VAL A 614 26.06 39.01 30.44
C VAL A 614 26.46 40.02 31.51
N GLU A 615 26.68 41.26 31.10
CA GLU A 615 27.14 42.36 31.95
C GLU A 615 26.58 43.68 31.40
N ASP A 616 26.29 44.66 32.27
CA ASP A 616 25.81 45.99 31.89
C ASP A 616 24.59 45.99 30.94
N GLY A 617 23.74 44.96 31.03
CA GLY A 617 22.60 44.80 30.13
C GLY A 617 22.97 44.49 28.69
N THR A 618 24.06 43.76 28.48
CA THR A 618 24.48 43.23 27.20
C THR A 618 24.90 41.77 27.37
N ALA A 619 24.27 40.87 26.62
CA ALA A 619 24.71 39.48 26.50
C ALA A 619 25.61 39.33 25.28
N THR A 620 26.86 38.92 25.48
CA THR A 620 27.77 38.49 24.42
C THR A 620 27.82 36.97 24.41
N ILE A 621 27.39 36.38 23.30
CA ILE A 621 27.24 34.94 23.13
C ILE A 621 28.17 34.49 22.02
N THR A 622 29.07 33.59 22.36
CA THR A 622 29.92 32.89 21.38
C THR A 622 29.32 31.52 21.12
N GLY A 623 29.04 31.20 19.87
CA GLY A 623 28.50 29.91 19.47
C GLY A 623 29.16 29.39 18.20
N GLU A 624 29.04 28.10 17.94
CA GLU A 624 29.50 27.49 16.69
C GLU A 624 28.35 26.81 15.95
N CYS A 625 28.36 26.91 14.63
CA CYS A 625 27.46 26.16 13.76
C CYS A 625 28.24 25.47 12.63
N ALA A 626 27.59 24.55 11.91
CA ALA A 626 28.21 23.92 10.75
C ALA A 626 28.49 24.96 9.65
N ALA A 627 29.57 24.79 8.89
CA ALA A 627 30.03 25.79 7.92
C ALA A 627 29.06 26.02 6.75
N ASP A 628 28.20 25.05 6.47
CA ASP A 628 27.12 25.09 5.48
C ASP A 628 25.82 25.71 6.02
N THR A 629 25.77 26.09 7.30
CA THR A 629 24.57 26.68 7.90
C THR A 629 24.32 28.10 7.36
N GLU A 630 23.09 28.40 6.95
CA GLU A 630 22.69 29.74 6.52
C GLU A 630 22.60 30.71 7.71
N LEU A 631 23.68 31.46 7.96
CA LEU A 631 23.77 32.42 9.06
C LEU A 631 22.64 33.46 9.09
N ARG A 632 22.16 33.86 7.91
CA ARG A 632 21.05 34.82 7.82
C ARG A 632 19.80 34.28 8.50
N THR A 633 19.49 33.00 8.35
CA THR A 633 18.35 32.34 9.01
C THR A 633 18.50 32.33 10.52
N ILE A 634 19.70 32.02 11.03
CA ILE A 634 19.99 32.05 12.48
C ILE A 634 19.73 33.46 13.03
N ILE A 635 20.30 34.49 12.39
CA ILE A 635 20.22 35.87 12.89
C ILE A 635 18.82 36.46 12.73
N ASP A 636 18.14 36.21 11.61
CA ASP A 636 16.76 36.66 11.39
C ASP A 636 15.82 35.99 12.39
N GLY A 637 16.02 34.70 12.67
CA GLY A 637 15.30 33.95 13.69
C GLY A 637 15.51 34.48 15.11
N LEU A 638 16.76 34.78 15.48
CA LEU A 638 17.06 35.41 16.76
C LEU A 638 16.42 36.80 16.87
N ARG A 639 16.50 37.62 15.82
CA ARG A 639 15.94 38.99 15.79
C ARG A 639 14.41 39.02 15.81
N ALA A 640 13.76 37.97 15.33
CA ALA A 640 12.32 37.80 15.42
C ALA A 640 11.83 37.78 16.88
N VAL A 641 12.66 37.25 17.79
CA VAL A 641 12.36 37.16 19.24
C VAL A 641 13.02 38.29 20.02
N PHE A 642 14.26 38.60 19.69
CA PHE A 642 15.09 39.62 20.33
C PHE A 642 15.60 40.64 19.29
N PRO A 643 14.78 41.63 18.91
CA PRO A 643 15.11 42.60 17.85
C PRO A 643 16.43 43.35 18.05
N ALA A 644 16.86 43.54 19.30
CA ALA A 644 18.12 44.19 19.64
C ALA A 644 19.35 43.25 19.60
N SER A 645 19.32 42.22 18.75
CA SER A 645 20.42 41.26 18.57
C SER A 645 21.21 41.53 17.28
N GLU A 646 22.53 41.44 17.38
CA GLU A 646 23.46 41.72 16.28
C GLU A 646 24.56 40.66 16.22
N LEU A 647 24.88 40.19 15.01
CA LEU A 647 26.09 39.42 14.75
C LEU A 647 27.27 40.39 14.67
N VAL A 648 28.19 40.31 15.63
CA VAL A 648 29.35 41.21 15.71
C VAL A 648 30.64 40.55 15.22
N GLY A 649 30.71 39.22 15.24
CA GLY A 649 31.87 38.45 14.82
C GLY A 649 31.49 37.16 14.09
N LYS A 650 32.27 36.80 13.07
CA LYS A 650 32.19 35.52 12.38
C LYS A 650 33.60 35.04 12.06
N ARG A 651 33.93 33.81 12.45
CA ARG A 651 35.22 33.18 12.14
C ARG A 651 35.03 31.73 11.72
N GLU A 652 35.66 31.33 10.63
CA GLU A 652 35.68 29.93 10.24
C GLU A 652 36.88 29.23 10.91
N THR A 653 36.62 28.12 11.58
CA THR A 653 37.59 27.41 12.41
C THR A 653 37.55 25.92 12.07
N GLU A 654 38.73 25.29 11.97
CA GLU A 654 38.81 23.83 11.88
C GLU A 654 38.63 23.23 13.28
N ARG A 655 37.75 22.25 13.42
CA ARG A 655 37.48 21.63 14.72
C ARG A 655 38.71 20.83 15.15
N THR A 656 39.31 21.17 16.28
CA THR A 656 40.36 20.37 16.92
C THR A 656 39.74 19.09 17.47
N VAL A 657 39.67 18.05 16.65
CA VAL A 657 39.17 16.75 17.09
C VAL A 657 40.18 16.17 18.09
N GLN A 658 39.84 16.18 19.39
CA GLN A 658 40.62 15.45 20.37
C GLN A 658 40.57 13.97 20.01
N THR A 659 41.73 13.40 19.68
CA THR A 659 41.79 12.00 19.30
C THR A 659 41.46 11.13 20.50
N ALA A 660 40.86 9.95 20.28
CA ALA A 660 40.62 8.98 21.34
C ALA A 660 41.92 8.58 22.10
N ARG A 661 43.10 8.81 21.50
CA ARG A 661 44.39 8.62 22.14
C ARG A 661 44.74 9.76 23.09
N GLU A 662 44.52 11.02 22.70
CA GLU A 662 44.74 12.19 23.56
C GLU A 662 43.80 12.19 24.76
N PHE A 663 42.52 11.85 24.56
CA PHE A 663 41.56 11.68 25.66
C PHE A 663 42.03 10.61 26.65
N ARG A 664 42.40 9.41 26.16
CA ARG A 664 42.91 8.32 27.01
C ARG A 664 44.19 8.70 27.74
N THR A 665 45.10 9.43 27.08
CA THR A 665 46.36 9.88 27.70
C THR A 665 46.08 10.91 28.79
N GLY A 666 45.25 11.91 28.51
CA GLY A 666 44.88 12.93 29.49
C GLY A 666 44.14 12.37 30.70
N LEU A 667 43.28 11.38 30.49
CA LEU A 667 42.62 10.68 31.60
C LEU A 667 43.62 9.85 32.42
N ALA A 668 44.53 9.11 31.77
CA ALA A 668 45.55 8.33 32.46
C ALA A 668 46.47 9.21 33.32
N ASP A 669 46.80 10.42 32.87
CA ASP A 669 47.63 11.36 33.62
C ASP A 669 46.93 11.92 34.89
N ARG A 670 45.59 11.91 34.93
CA ARG A 670 44.77 12.38 36.06
C ARG A 670 44.40 11.28 37.05
N LEU A 671 44.40 10.03 36.60
CA LEU A 671 44.09 8.88 37.46
C LEU A 671 45.33 8.40 38.22
N THR A 672 45.16 8.10 39.50
CA THR A 672 46.16 7.31 40.24
C THR A 672 46.10 5.84 39.80
N ASP A 673 47.21 5.11 39.90
CA ASP A 673 47.28 3.67 39.62
C ASP A 673 46.14 2.88 40.31
N ARG A 674 45.76 3.28 41.53
CA ARG A 674 44.71 2.61 42.29
C ARG A 674 43.31 2.91 41.74
N GLN A 675 43.06 4.12 41.27
CA GLN A 675 41.81 4.50 40.62
C GLN A 675 41.65 3.81 39.27
N GLU A 676 42.71 3.77 38.45
CA GLU A 676 42.71 3.09 37.16
C GLU A 676 42.45 1.59 37.31
N ALA A 677 43.21 0.92 38.19
CA ALA A 677 43.03 -0.51 38.44
C ALA A 677 41.62 -0.83 38.96
N THR A 678 41.05 0.06 39.78
CA THR A 678 39.68 -0.10 40.30
C THR A 678 38.62 0.08 39.21
N LEU A 679 38.78 1.06 38.31
CA LEU A 679 37.90 1.24 37.14
C LEU A 679 37.96 0.03 36.20
N GLN A 680 39.16 -0.46 35.89
CA GLN A 680 39.34 -1.63 35.02
C GLN A 680 38.71 -2.89 35.66
N ALA A 681 38.95 -3.13 36.95
CA ALA A 681 38.38 -4.27 37.65
C ALA A 681 36.84 -4.23 37.68
N ALA A 682 36.25 -3.05 37.92
CA ALA A 682 34.80 -2.88 37.88
C ALA A 682 34.25 -3.06 36.44
N TYR A 683 34.90 -2.48 35.44
CA TYR A 683 34.49 -2.60 34.04
C TYR A 683 34.52 -4.04 33.53
N TYR A 684 35.67 -4.72 33.64
CA TYR A 684 35.81 -6.10 33.17
C TYR A 684 35.10 -7.12 34.05
N GLY A 685 34.76 -6.77 35.29
CA GLY A 685 33.92 -7.57 36.18
C GLY A 685 32.42 -7.44 35.91
N GLY A 686 32.01 -6.64 34.92
CA GLY A 686 30.60 -6.42 34.59
C GLY A 686 29.81 -5.71 35.69
N TYR A 687 30.49 -4.90 36.52
CA TYR A 687 29.85 -4.09 37.57
C TYR A 687 28.87 -3.05 37.00
N TYR A 688 29.13 -2.58 35.78
CA TYR A 688 28.34 -1.54 35.11
C TYR A 688 27.24 -2.10 34.19
N ASP A 689 27.19 -3.42 33.96
CA ASP A 689 26.25 -4.04 33.02
C ASP A 689 24.83 -4.17 33.62
N TRP A 690 23.83 -4.34 32.75
CA TRP A 690 22.47 -4.69 33.18
C TRP A 690 21.99 -5.99 32.50
N PRO A 691 21.62 -7.03 33.28
CA PRO A 691 21.84 -7.17 34.72
C PRO A 691 23.34 -7.25 35.08
N ARG A 692 23.74 -6.77 36.27
CA ARG A 692 25.14 -6.73 36.71
C ARG A 692 25.71 -8.14 36.85
N GLU A 693 26.92 -8.38 36.34
CA GLU A 693 27.60 -9.67 36.48
C GLU A 693 28.33 -9.80 37.83
N SER A 694 28.87 -8.71 38.36
CA SER A 694 29.49 -8.67 39.70
C SER A 694 29.00 -7.49 40.54
N THR A 695 28.84 -7.74 41.84
CA THR A 695 28.53 -6.73 42.84
C THR A 695 29.77 -5.91 43.24
N ALA A 696 29.55 -4.76 43.88
CA ALA A 696 30.66 -3.96 44.44
C ALA A 696 31.45 -4.76 45.49
N GLU A 697 30.78 -5.59 46.27
CA GLU A 697 31.39 -6.48 47.26
C GLU A 697 32.34 -7.49 46.61
N GLU A 698 31.90 -8.17 45.54
CA GLU A 698 32.71 -9.17 44.83
C GLU A 698 33.95 -8.54 44.15
N VAL A 699 33.80 -7.36 43.55
CA VAL A 699 34.91 -6.62 42.95
C VAL A 699 35.87 -6.11 44.04
N ALA A 700 35.36 -5.67 45.18
CA ALA A 700 36.18 -5.23 46.31
C ALA A 700 37.00 -6.39 46.90
N ASP A 701 36.37 -7.55 47.07
CA ASP A 701 37.01 -8.78 47.55
C ASP A 701 38.12 -9.23 46.59
N ALA A 702 37.87 -9.22 45.27
CA ALA A 702 38.89 -9.54 44.26
C ALA A 702 40.08 -8.57 44.27
N MET A 703 39.83 -7.30 44.60
CA MET A 703 40.84 -6.24 44.69
C MET A 703 41.55 -6.16 46.06
N GLY A 704 41.15 -7.01 47.02
CA GLY A 704 41.69 -7.05 48.38
C GLY A 704 41.42 -5.77 49.18
N VAL A 705 40.29 -5.09 48.93
CA VAL A 705 39.88 -3.86 49.63
C VAL A 705 38.47 -3.96 50.17
N SER A 706 38.09 -3.05 51.06
CA SER A 706 36.70 -2.96 51.51
C SER A 706 35.79 -2.36 50.43
N SER A 707 34.51 -2.76 50.39
CA SER A 707 33.48 -2.17 49.51
C SER A 707 33.41 -0.62 49.60
N PRO A 708 33.47 0.01 50.79
CA PRO A 708 33.58 1.47 50.91
C PRO A 708 34.84 2.08 50.27
N THR A 709 35.98 1.40 50.37
CA THR A 709 37.24 1.85 49.73
C THR A 709 37.15 1.75 48.21
N LEU A 710 36.55 0.67 47.69
CA LEU A 710 36.26 0.51 46.26
C LEU A 710 35.37 1.66 45.75
N HIS A 711 34.24 1.93 46.42
CA HIS A 711 33.34 3.02 46.06
C HIS A 711 34.02 4.40 46.07
N ASN A 712 34.90 4.66 47.04
CA ASN A 712 35.65 5.93 47.08
C ASN A 712 36.61 6.06 45.88
N HIS A 713 37.34 5.00 45.53
CA HIS A 713 38.21 5.01 44.35
C HIS A 713 37.40 5.13 43.06
N LEU A 714 36.29 4.39 42.91
CA LEU A 714 35.39 4.50 41.77
C LEU A 714 34.83 5.91 41.63
N ARG A 715 34.30 6.52 42.70
CA ARG A 715 33.73 7.87 42.64
C ARG A 715 34.76 8.91 42.21
N LYS A 716 35.98 8.85 42.76
CA LYS A 716 37.04 9.78 42.36
C LYS A 716 37.51 9.54 40.92
N ALA A 717 37.63 8.28 40.51
CA ALA A 717 38.05 7.93 39.16
C ALA A 717 37.00 8.32 38.11
N GLN A 718 35.72 8.09 38.41
CA GLN A 718 34.58 8.56 37.63
C GLN A 718 34.55 10.09 37.58
N HIS A 719 34.82 10.77 38.69
CA HIS A 719 34.91 12.23 38.70
C HIS A 719 36.03 12.74 37.78
N GLU A 720 37.22 12.15 37.80
CA GLU A 720 38.30 12.50 36.86
C GLU A 720 37.92 12.18 35.39
N LEU A 721 37.18 11.10 35.15
CA LEU A 721 36.65 10.76 33.83
C LEU A 721 35.66 11.81 33.34
N LEU A 722 34.67 12.18 34.16
CA LEU A 722 33.69 13.22 33.85
C LEU A 722 34.37 14.58 33.66
N ARG A 723 35.35 14.90 34.51
CA ARG A 723 36.14 16.12 34.41
C ARG A 723 36.96 16.18 33.12
N THR A 724 37.56 15.07 32.71
CA THR A 724 38.31 15.00 31.44
C THR A 724 37.37 15.07 30.23
N PHE A 725 36.12 14.66 30.39
CA PHE A 725 35.11 14.66 29.35
C PHE A 725 34.38 16.00 29.20
N PHE A 726 34.09 16.69 30.30
CA PHE A 726 33.32 17.94 30.31
C PHE A 726 34.19 19.20 30.38
N ASP A 727 35.36 19.19 31.03
CA ASP A 727 36.23 20.38 31.08
C ASP A 727 36.94 20.56 29.72
N ARG A 728 36.94 21.79 29.18
CA ARG A 728 37.78 22.13 28.02
C ARG A 728 39.28 21.96 28.35
N PRO A 729 40.10 21.46 27.39
CA PRO A 729 41.54 21.39 27.59
C PRO A 729 42.13 22.82 27.76
N PRO A 730 43.07 23.02 28.70
CA PRO A 730 43.69 24.32 28.91
C PRO A 730 44.59 24.66 27.70
N GLY A 731 44.09 25.49 26.79
CA GLY A 731 44.80 25.87 25.56
C GLY A 731 43.97 26.65 24.53
N ASP A 732 42.65 26.51 24.52
CA ASP A 732 41.74 27.21 23.58
C ASP A 732 41.28 28.59 24.07
N GLY A 733 42.14 29.31 24.79
CA GLY A 733 41.94 30.74 24.99
C GLY A 733 42.28 31.52 23.70
N PRO A 734 41.64 32.68 23.44
CA PRO A 734 41.77 33.44 22.19
C PRO A 734 43.20 33.95 21.87
N ASP A 735 44.16 33.76 22.77
CA ASP A 735 45.55 34.19 22.60
C ASP A 735 46.49 33.15 21.95
N GLY A 736 46.01 31.92 21.69
CA GLY A 736 46.85 30.81 21.20
C GLY A 736 46.89 30.61 19.67
N VAL A 737 45.91 31.12 18.92
CA VAL A 737 45.77 30.88 17.47
C VAL A 737 46.19 32.14 16.70
N GLY A 738 47.07 31.97 15.71
CA GLY A 738 47.60 33.07 14.90
C GLY A 738 46.51 33.99 14.35
N ARG A 739 46.44 35.20 14.90
CA ARG A 739 45.55 36.29 14.47
C ARG A 739 45.73 36.56 12.99
N THR A 740 44.76 36.14 12.18
CA THR A 740 44.61 36.62 10.80
C THR A 740 43.27 37.36 10.75
N GLU A 741 43.29 38.61 11.20
CA GLU A 741 42.13 39.52 11.10
C GLU A 741 41.78 39.69 9.62
N THR A 742 40.57 39.28 9.24
CA THR A 742 39.95 39.75 8.00
C THR A 742 38.76 40.60 8.42
N GLU A 743 39.00 41.90 8.61
CA GLU A 743 37.92 42.89 8.70
C GLU A 743 37.14 42.86 7.37
N ILE A 744 35.91 42.37 7.40
CA ILE A 744 34.96 42.59 6.30
C ILE A 744 34.14 43.81 6.70
N GLY A 745 34.43 44.93 6.05
CA GLY A 745 33.67 46.16 6.19
C GLY A 745 32.19 45.93 5.84
N ALA A 746 31.32 46.31 6.75
CA ALA A 746 29.89 46.43 6.52
C ALA A 746 29.64 47.59 5.56
N ASP A 747 29.57 47.30 4.25
CA ASP A 747 28.84 48.13 3.29
C ASP A 747 28.72 47.39 1.95
N GLU A 748 27.55 46.82 1.65
CA GLU A 748 26.97 46.84 0.29
C GLU A 748 25.50 46.34 0.28
N GLN A 749 24.61 47.32 0.54
CA GLN A 749 23.37 47.65 -0.18
C GLN A 749 22.29 46.59 -0.49
N ALA A 750 21.19 46.77 0.27
CA ALA A 750 19.76 46.86 -0.13
C ALA A 750 19.03 45.61 -0.66
#